data_AF-A0A975EW32-F1
#
_entry.id   AF-A0A975EW32-F1
#
_cell.length_a   1.000
_cell.length_b   1.000
_cell.length_c   1.000
_cell.angle_alpha   90.00
_cell.angle_beta   90.00
_cell.angle_gamma   90.00
#
_symmetry.space_group_name_H-M   'P 1'
#
loop_
_entity.id
_entity.type
_entity.pdbx_description
1 polymer ?
#
loop_
_entity_poly.entity_id
_entity_poly.type
_entity_poly.pdbx_seq_one_letter_code
_entity_poly.pdbx_strand_id
1 'polypeptide(L)'
;MKYLLLLCFISTLFNTSGQGSLLLVGGGSEDYNSWSDDPYGWAVQQADSGRVAIIAHGSATQWLPDYFESLGASQAVNFNISDSSSANAPHLLDTLKSYDMIFFKGGDQWDYLRTFRGTPVQWAVDSVFDNGGVIAGTSAGLAILSDWVYTAENGTVYPDEALSDVYHHKSTLDTGMWSFYSGYLFDSHFIERGRLGRLLSFIAQLNAEGSSVWGVGVDDRTALCVDVNGLGTVMGTGTVTFIDPVTDISGALTYGFQDSILYAKDVFYHALKDGEQWDLVQAAPVSSSASFINPPYAAYRETQVLVSGGLTPTENDPFLNLLASYWNANDVVQIMCSDLNDGAAYKNALNNKGFANATVLQITGGSSDQYLSSVKDLWVGVDHQDYQDYVQNNSSGALLDSMYAFFQAFYWFPKSYECAFVGPDIRWVGKTYVEGLETDPYNAYYGDLELKPGFNIIPNSVLIPWTYQSSSTALYENTISSGPWAMAEDTLTYALWFQAQAYAEYFSAHPVRDTIDNALFSILSTLNSQGHNSLPLFYMANPGAFAESLDQTHGSGYTRQNSSANRFYLGYDHWIEMAYTSAGAIAENRLRKVQVFPNPSADWIQVETDQVTEATLIDLSGKAIRQWMLHPNDLIPIQGLEAGRYQIRLKYRNGELAMGTFIKP
;
A
#
# COMPACT_ATOMS: atom_id res chain seq x y z
N MET A 1 -10.23 78.37 22.47
CA MET A 1 -9.85 77.36 21.45
C MET A 1 -9.52 76.06 22.17
N LYS A 2 -10.42 75.08 22.12
CA LYS A 2 -10.15 73.66 22.45
C LYS A 2 -10.66 72.88 21.26
N TYR A 3 -9.77 72.36 20.43
CA TYR A 3 -10.13 71.48 19.32
C TYR A 3 -10.22 70.06 19.87
N LEU A 4 -11.42 69.48 19.79
CA LEU A 4 -11.71 68.09 20.06
C LEU A 4 -11.45 67.33 18.75
N LEU A 5 -10.42 66.49 18.70
CA LEU A 5 -10.14 65.58 17.58
C LEU A 5 -10.89 64.27 17.86
N LEU A 6 -11.95 64.03 17.10
CA LEU A 6 -12.69 62.78 17.07
C LEU A 6 -11.95 61.83 16.11
N LEU A 7 -11.32 60.79 16.65
CA LEU A 7 -10.73 59.70 15.87
C LEU A 7 -11.83 58.67 15.58
N CYS A 8 -12.35 58.68 14.35
CA CYS A 8 -13.19 57.60 13.84
C CYS A 8 -12.31 56.37 13.57
N PHE A 9 -12.44 55.32 14.37
CA PHE A 9 -11.99 53.98 14.01
C PHE A 9 -12.92 53.44 12.92
N ILE A 10 -12.47 53.50 11.66
CA ILE A 10 -13.04 52.68 10.60
C ILE A 10 -12.43 51.29 10.79
N SER A 11 -13.17 50.40 11.45
CA SER A 11 -12.90 48.96 11.38
C SER A 11 -13.24 48.51 9.97
N THR A 12 -12.24 48.49 9.08
CA THR A 12 -12.31 47.64 7.89
C THR A 12 -12.35 46.21 8.38
N LEU A 13 -13.55 45.61 8.42
CA LEU A 13 -13.71 44.18 8.39
C LEU A 13 -13.05 43.72 7.10
N PHE A 14 -11.81 43.26 7.18
CA PHE A 14 -11.32 42.32 6.19
C PHE A 14 -12.21 41.10 6.37
N ASN A 15 -13.16 40.89 5.46
CA ASN A 15 -13.63 39.54 5.19
C ASN A 15 -12.38 38.82 4.69
N THR A 16 -11.65 38.18 5.59
CA THR A 16 -10.80 37.06 5.22
C THR A 16 -11.77 36.04 4.62
N SER A 17 -11.83 35.97 3.30
CA SER A 17 -12.47 34.87 2.59
C SER A 17 -11.89 33.59 3.17
N GLY A 18 -12.70 32.84 3.92
CA GLY A 18 -12.28 31.57 4.49
C GLY A 18 -12.12 30.57 3.35
N GLN A 19 -11.02 29.82 3.37
CA GLN A 19 -10.86 28.67 2.50
C GLN A 19 -12.00 27.68 2.79
N GLY A 20 -12.62 27.12 1.75
CA GLY A 20 -13.72 26.18 1.88
C GLY A 20 -13.30 24.82 2.44
N SER A 21 -14.29 23.98 2.74
CA SER A 21 -14.06 22.60 3.20
C SER A 21 -14.21 21.60 2.06
N LEU A 22 -13.57 20.43 2.18
CA LEU A 22 -13.74 19.31 1.25
C LEU A 22 -14.32 18.08 1.92
N LEU A 23 -15.23 17.40 1.21
CA LEU A 23 -15.63 16.03 1.53
C LEU A 23 -15.19 15.09 0.41
N LEU A 24 -14.20 14.24 0.68
CA LEU A 24 -13.61 13.31 -0.29
C LEU A 24 -14.05 11.89 0.05
N VAL A 25 -15.02 11.33 -0.69
CA VAL A 25 -15.61 10.01 -0.41
C VAL A 25 -15.10 8.94 -1.37
N GLY A 26 -14.57 7.83 -0.83
CA GLY A 26 -14.01 6.74 -1.63
C GLY A 26 -15.03 5.89 -2.39
N GLY A 27 -16.33 6.10 -2.13
CA GLY A 27 -17.43 5.39 -2.75
C GLY A 27 -18.15 4.48 -1.77
N GLY A 28 -18.89 3.51 -2.31
CA GLY A 28 -19.85 2.72 -1.52
C GLY A 28 -21.23 3.37 -1.55
N SER A 29 -22.28 2.55 -1.45
CA SER A 29 -23.65 3.07 -1.45
C SER A 29 -23.95 3.82 -0.16
N GLU A 30 -24.52 5.00 -0.30
CA GLU A 30 -25.10 5.76 0.81
C GLU A 30 -26.38 5.08 1.30
N ASP A 31 -26.65 5.14 2.61
CA ASP A 31 -27.89 4.65 3.20
C ASP A 31 -28.21 5.42 4.49
N TYR A 32 -29.49 5.47 4.86
CA TYR A 32 -29.95 6.12 6.09
C TYR A 32 -29.50 5.33 7.32
N ASN A 33 -29.02 6.02 8.37
CA ASN A 33 -28.55 5.42 9.62
C ASN A 33 -27.39 4.45 9.40
N SER A 34 -26.53 4.78 8.45
CA SER A 34 -25.38 3.96 8.03
C SER A 34 -24.09 4.78 8.06
N TRP A 35 -22.99 4.19 7.59
CA TRP A 35 -21.66 4.79 7.56
C TRP A 35 -21.61 6.20 6.95
N SER A 36 -22.51 6.50 6.00
CA SER A 36 -22.52 7.77 5.25
C SER A 36 -23.10 8.94 6.03
N ASP A 37 -23.89 8.70 7.10
CA ASP A 37 -24.58 9.77 7.84
C ASP A 37 -23.58 10.73 8.50
N ASP A 38 -22.51 10.20 9.10
CA ASP A 38 -21.50 10.99 9.80
C ASP A 38 -20.72 11.91 8.82
N PRO A 39 -20.07 11.41 7.76
CA PRO A 39 -19.32 12.27 6.83
C PRO A 39 -20.21 13.22 6.03
N TYR A 40 -21.39 12.79 5.57
CA TYR A 40 -22.28 13.64 4.77
C TYR A 40 -22.97 14.68 5.66
N GLY A 41 -23.35 14.31 6.89
CA GLY A 41 -23.89 15.21 7.89
C GLY A 41 -22.86 16.24 8.34
N TRP A 42 -21.60 15.85 8.51
CA TRP A 42 -20.49 16.79 8.74
C TRP A 42 -20.39 17.83 7.61
N ALA A 43 -20.45 17.41 6.36
CA ALA A 43 -20.38 18.33 5.22
C ALA A 43 -21.57 19.31 5.18
N VAL A 44 -22.79 18.83 5.49
CA VAL A 44 -23.98 19.69 5.63
C VAL A 44 -23.78 20.73 6.74
N GLN A 45 -23.17 20.34 7.87
CA GLN A 45 -22.87 21.26 8.96
C GLN A 45 -21.81 22.29 8.58
N GLN A 46 -20.76 21.90 7.85
CA GLN A 46 -19.76 22.85 7.32
C GLN A 46 -20.39 23.86 6.34
N ALA A 47 -21.44 23.47 5.64
CA ALA A 47 -22.22 24.34 4.78
C ALA A 47 -23.29 25.17 5.53
N ASP A 48 -23.20 25.28 6.86
CA ASP A 48 -24.16 25.97 7.74
C ASP A 48 -25.62 25.51 7.52
N SER A 49 -25.81 24.21 7.29
CA SER A 49 -27.12 23.62 6.94
C SER A 49 -27.79 24.30 5.74
N GLY A 50 -26.99 24.86 4.85
CA GLY A 50 -27.40 25.62 3.68
C GLY A 50 -27.95 24.75 2.54
N ARG A 51 -27.82 25.24 1.31
CA ARG A 51 -28.35 24.61 0.11
C ARG A 51 -27.28 23.72 -0.52
N VAL A 52 -27.67 22.52 -0.95
CA VAL A 52 -26.80 21.53 -1.59
C VAL A 52 -27.13 21.39 -3.08
N ALA A 53 -26.15 21.62 -3.96
CA ALA A 53 -26.25 21.33 -5.38
C ALA A 53 -25.60 19.97 -5.68
N ILE A 54 -26.40 19.00 -6.14
CA ILE A 54 -25.94 17.65 -6.45
C ILE A 54 -25.72 17.56 -7.95
N ILE A 55 -24.46 17.54 -8.38
CA ILE A 55 -24.07 17.50 -9.79
C ILE A 55 -23.85 16.05 -10.23
N ALA A 56 -24.61 15.62 -11.24
CA ALA A 56 -24.48 14.31 -11.86
C ALA A 56 -24.32 14.43 -13.37
N HIS A 57 -23.54 13.52 -13.96
CA HIS A 57 -23.48 13.33 -15.39
C HIS A 57 -24.48 12.23 -15.78
N GLY A 58 -25.78 12.57 -15.86
CA GLY A 58 -26.87 11.63 -16.14
C GLY A 58 -28.08 11.81 -15.21
N SER A 59 -29.13 11.01 -15.44
CA SER A 59 -30.35 11.11 -14.63
C SER A 59 -30.11 10.71 -13.19
N ALA A 60 -30.55 11.55 -12.26
CA ALA A 60 -30.51 11.30 -10.82
C ALA A 60 -31.93 11.13 -10.27
N THR A 61 -32.07 10.29 -9.24
CA THR A 61 -33.31 10.12 -8.48
C THR A 61 -33.42 11.19 -7.39
N GLN A 62 -34.60 11.30 -6.78
CA GLN A 62 -34.84 12.23 -5.66
C GLN A 62 -34.20 11.76 -4.33
N TRP A 63 -33.65 10.54 -4.30
CA TRP A 63 -33.14 9.93 -3.07
C TRP A 63 -31.99 10.71 -2.42
N LEU A 64 -30.98 11.15 -3.19
CA LEU A 64 -29.85 11.91 -2.64
C LEU A 64 -30.29 13.29 -2.11
N PRO A 65 -31.11 14.07 -2.84
CA PRO A 65 -31.70 15.27 -2.26
C PRO A 65 -32.41 15.03 -0.92
N ASP A 66 -33.32 14.04 -0.88
CA ASP A 66 -34.07 13.72 0.35
C ASP A 66 -33.13 13.27 1.48
N TYR A 67 -32.05 12.57 1.15
CA TYR A 67 -31.01 12.16 2.09
C TYR A 67 -30.27 13.36 2.69
N PHE A 68 -29.75 14.28 1.87
CA PHE A 68 -29.09 15.50 2.37
C PHE A 68 -30.03 16.38 3.21
N GLU A 69 -31.30 16.49 2.82
CA GLU A 69 -32.32 17.21 3.61
C GLU A 69 -32.58 16.51 4.95
N SER A 70 -32.56 15.16 4.98
CA SER A 70 -32.68 14.40 6.23
C SER A 70 -31.50 14.60 7.18
N LEU A 71 -30.30 14.89 6.64
CA LEU A 71 -29.10 15.23 7.38
C LEU A 71 -29.05 16.71 7.81
N GLY A 72 -30.06 17.51 7.45
CA GLY A 72 -30.24 18.88 7.91
C GLY A 72 -29.99 19.97 6.87
N ALA A 73 -29.77 19.63 5.60
CA ALA A 73 -29.68 20.64 4.55
C ALA A 73 -31.02 21.38 4.39
N SER A 74 -31.00 22.70 4.24
CA SER A 74 -32.21 23.51 4.04
C SER A 74 -32.93 23.19 2.73
N GLN A 75 -32.17 22.77 1.72
CA GLN A 75 -32.65 22.32 0.41
C GLN A 75 -31.53 21.55 -0.30
N ALA A 76 -31.88 20.47 -0.99
CA ALA A 76 -30.96 19.80 -1.91
C ALA A 76 -31.57 19.66 -3.31
N VAL A 77 -30.79 19.90 -4.36
CA VAL A 77 -31.28 19.90 -5.75
C VAL A 77 -30.33 19.18 -6.69
N ASN A 78 -30.86 18.30 -7.53
CA ASN A 78 -30.12 17.66 -8.60
C ASN A 78 -29.91 18.61 -9.79
N PHE A 79 -28.66 18.67 -10.26
CA PHE A 79 -28.24 19.31 -11.49
C PHE A 79 -27.68 18.24 -12.43
N ASN A 80 -28.39 17.99 -13.53
CA ASN A 80 -27.88 17.16 -14.61
C ASN A 80 -27.12 18.03 -15.61
N ILE A 81 -25.80 17.97 -15.57
CA ILE A 81 -24.91 18.75 -16.45
C ILE A 81 -24.06 17.73 -17.24
N SER A 82 -24.63 17.24 -18.33
CA SER A 82 -24.11 16.09 -19.09
C SER A 82 -23.45 16.45 -20.42
N ASP A 83 -23.37 17.73 -20.76
CA ASP A 83 -22.74 18.20 -22.00
C ASP A 83 -22.27 19.65 -21.91
N SER A 84 -21.44 20.05 -22.86
CA SER A 84 -20.88 21.41 -22.93
C SER A 84 -21.95 22.50 -23.05
N SER A 85 -23.12 22.23 -23.63
CA SER A 85 -24.19 23.23 -23.76
C SER A 85 -24.83 23.51 -22.41
N SER A 86 -25.12 22.47 -21.64
CA SER A 86 -25.64 22.59 -20.27
C SER A 86 -24.61 23.25 -19.35
N ALA A 87 -23.33 22.88 -19.45
CA ALA A 87 -22.25 23.46 -18.64
C ALA A 87 -22.01 24.96 -18.92
N ASN A 88 -22.34 25.43 -20.13
CA ASN A 88 -22.23 26.83 -20.54
C ASN A 88 -23.56 27.61 -20.50
N ALA A 89 -24.59 27.06 -19.83
CA ALA A 89 -25.87 27.75 -19.72
C ALA A 89 -25.71 29.12 -19.03
N PRO A 90 -26.25 30.23 -19.57
CA PRO A 90 -25.96 31.58 -19.10
C PRO A 90 -26.26 31.86 -17.62
N HIS A 91 -27.20 31.13 -17.01
CA HIS A 91 -27.61 31.30 -15.63
C HIS A 91 -26.91 30.36 -14.65
N LEU A 92 -26.13 29.39 -15.15
CA LEU A 92 -25.62 28.30 -14.34
C LEU A 92 -24.60 28.78 -13.31
N LEU A 93 -23.73 29.73 -13.70
CA LEU A 93 -22.74 30.34 -12.80
C LEU A 93 -23.42 30.93 -11.56
N ASP A 94 -24.35 31.87 -11.77
CA ASP A 94 -25.03 32.56 -10.68
C ASP A 94 -25.92 31.61 -9.87
N THR A 95 -26.48 30.59 -10.52
CA THR A 95 -27.28 29.57 -9.85
C THR A 95 -26.42 28.75 -8.89
N LEU A 96 -25.31 28.17 -9.36
CA LEU A 96 -24.44 27.32 -8.56
C LEU A 96 -23.76 28.11 -7.44
N LYS A 97 -23.37 29.38 -7.68
CA LYS A 97 -22.83 30.28 -6.66
C LYS A 97 -23.78 30.60 -5.51
N SER A 98 -25.08 30.33 -5.67
CA SER A 98 -26.09 30.54 -4.62
C SER A 98 -26.27 29.34 -3.68
N TYR A 99 -25.46 28.29 -3.86
CA TYR A 99 -25.41 27.11 -3.02
C TYR A 99 -24.22 27.18 -2.08
N ASP A 100 -24.39 26.59 -0.90
CA ASP A 100 -23.41 26.56 0.17
C ASP A 100 -22.55 25.28 0.09
N MET A 101 -23.07 24.26 -0.58
CA MET A 101 -22.38 23.01 -0.88
C MET A 101 -22.61 22.58 -2.34
N ILE A 102 -21.55 22.12 -3.00
CA ILE A 102 -21.62 21.42 -4.29
C ILE A 102 -21.12 20.00 -4.10
N PHE A 103 -21.95 19.01 -4.42
CA PHE A 103 -21.65 17.59 -4.33
C PHE A 103 -21.59 16.96 -5.73
N PHE A 104 -20.46 16.34 -6.07
CA PHE A 104 -20.27 15.57 -7.30
C PHE A 104 -20.55 14.08 -7.07
N LYS A 105 -21.54 13.55 -7.78
CA LYS A 105 -21.86 12.12 -7.73
C LYS A 105 -20.74 11.27 -8.35
N GLY A 106 -20.73 9.98 -8.04
CA GLY A 106 -19.95 8.99 -8.78
C GLY A 106 -20.41 8.82 -10.23
N GLY A 107 -19.54 8.23 -11.06
CA GLY A 107 -19.72 8.10 -12.50
C GLY A 107 -18.38 7.85 -13.17
N ASP A 108 -18.15 8.49 -14.32
CA ASP A 108 -16.85 8.55 -15.00
C ASP A 108 -16.22 9.92 -14.78
N GLN A 109 -14.99 9.96 -14.25
CA GLN A 109 -14.26 11.21 -14.05
C GLN A 109 -13.95 11.95 -15.37
N TRP A 110 -13.82 11.23 -16.50
CA TRP A 110 -13.58 11.84 -17.80
C TRP A 110 -14.75 12.69 -18.25
N ASP A 111 -15.97 12.22 -17.97
CA ASP A 111 -17.20 12.93 -18.28
C ASP A 111 -17.26 14.30 -17.59
N TYR A 112 -16.79 14.38 -16.35
CA TYR A 112 -16.68 15.64 -15.62
C TYR A 112 -15.57 16.54 -16.20
N LEU A 113 -14.36 16.01 -16.39
CA LEU A 113 -13.22 16.75 -16.92
C LEU A 113 -13.51 17.39 -18.28
N ARG A 114 -14.02 16.61 -19.23
CA ARG A 114 -14.29 17.06 -20.60
C ARG A 114 -15.47 18.02 -20.70
N THR A 115 -16.36 18.04 -19.71
CA THR A 115 -17.59 18.84 -19.72
C THR A 115 -17.43 20.15 -18.94
N PHE A 116 -16.68 20.16 -17.83
CA PHE A 116 -16.66 21.29 -16.90
C PHE A 116 -15.45 22.21 -17.08
N ARG A 117 -14.33 21.71 -17.60
CA ARG A 117 -13.11 22.50 -17.79
C ARG A 117 -13.36 23.71 -18.70
N GLY A 118 -12.98 24.89 -18.21
CA GLY A 118 -13.13 26.15 -18.91
C GLY A 118 -14.59 26.64 -19.03
N THR A 119 -15.50 26.11 -18.21
CA THR A 119 -16.92 26.46 -18.24
C THR A 119 -17.35 27.20 -16.95
N PRO A 120 -18.53 27.85 -16.96
CA PRO A 120 -19.19 28.36 -15.76
C PRO A 120 -19.23 27.44 -14.54
N VAL A 121 -19.25 26.11 -14.72
CA VAL A 121 -19.26 25.15 -13.61
C VAL A 121 -17.96 25.24 -12.80
N GLN A 122 -16.80 25.25 -13.48
CA GLN A 122 -15.50 25.35 -12.83
C GLN A 122 -15.41 26.62 -11.97
N TRP A 123 -15.78 27.77 -12.55
CA TRP A 123 -15.74 29.06 -11.84
C TRP A 123 -16.75 29.17 -10.70
N ALA A 124 -17.90 28.51 -10.81
CA ALA A 124 -18.88 28.48 -9.73
C ALA A 124 -18.33 27.70 -8.54
N VAL A 125 -17.69 26.56 -8.80
CA VAL A 125 -17.07 25.71 -7.79
C VAL A 125 -15.93 26.44 -7.08
N ASP A 126 -15.02 27.07 -7.83
CA ASP A 126 -13.98 27.94 -7.27
C ASP A 126 -14.60 29.00 -6.35
N SER A 127 -15.65 29.68 -6.84
CA SER A 127 -16.31 30.73 -6.08
C SER A 127 -17.04 30.21 -4.83
N VAL A 128 -17.59 29.00 -4.81
CA VAL A 128 -18.23 28.45 -3.61
C VAL A 128 -17.15 28.10 -2.58
N PHE A 129 -16.06 27.45 -3.02
CA PHE A 129 -14.94 27.12 -2.15
C PHE A 129 -14.27 28.37 -1.56
N ASP A 130 -13.96 29.38 -2.39
CA ASP A 130 -13.32 30.63 -1.96
C ASP A 130 -14.19 31.46 -1.00
N ASN A 131 -15.50 31.22 -0.96
CA ASN A 131 -16.42 31.88 -0.03
C ASN A 131 -16.69 31.05 1.24
N GLY A 132 -15.91 30.00 1.49
CA GLY A 132 -16.04 29.15 2.68
C GLY A 132 -17.09 28.04 2.56
N GLY A 133 -17.64 27.81 1.37
CA GLY A 133 -18.57 26.71 1.10
C GLY A 133 -17.89 25.34 1.06
N VAL A 134 -18.69 24.31 0.82
CA VAL A 134 -18.22 22.91 0.82
C VAL A 134 -18.22 22.34 -0.59
N ILE A 135 -17.08 21.81 -1.02
CA ILE A 135 -16.99 21.02 -2.26
C ILE A 135 -16.81 19.55 -1.90
N ALA A 136 -17.71 18.72 -2.40
CA ALA A 136 -17.80 17.32 -2.01
C ALA A 136 -17.86 16.41 -3.23
N GLY A 137 -17.38 15.18 -3.11
CA GLY A 137 -17.47 14.23 -4.20
C GLY A 137 -17.25 12.79 -3.78
N THR A 138 -17.94 11.87 -4.48
CA THR A 138 -17.82 10.43 -4.26
C THR A 138 -17.32 9.71 -5.51
N SER A 139 -16.38 8.77 -5.35
CA SER A 139 -15.82 7.98 -6.46
C SER A 139 -15.18 8.87 -7.55
N ALA A 140 -15.73 8.91 -8.77
CA ALA A 140 -15.31 9.86 -9.80
C ALA A 140 -15.42 11.33 -9.35
N GLY A 141 -16.42 11.67 -8.54
CA GLY A 141 -16.57 12.98 -7.94
C GLY A 141 -15.45 13.33 -6.96
N LEU A 142 -14.85 12.35 -6.28
CA LEU A 142 -13.64 12.55 -5.46
C LEU A 142 -12.42 12.79 -6.36
N ALA A 143 -12.27 11.96 -7.40
CA ALA A 143 -11.09 11.98 -8.26
C ALA A 143 -10.88 13.34 -8.94
N ILE A 144 -11.96 14.02 -9.31
CA ILE A 144 -11.87 15.32 -9.98
C ILE A 144 -11.49 16.50 -9.06
N LEU A 145 -11.54 16.31 -7.73
CA LEU A 145 -11.22 17.35 -6.74
C LEU A 145 -9.73 17.40 -6.39
N SER A 146 -8.91 16.48 -6.93
CA SER A 146 -7.46 16.53 -6.76
C SER A 146 -6.81 17.54 -7.71
N ASP A 147 -5.59 17.96 -7.36
CA ASP A 147 -4.75 18.82 -8.21
C ASP A 147 -4.27 18.08 -9.45
N TRP A 148 -3.85 16.83 -9.26
CA TRP A 148 -3.55 15.88 -10.32
C TRP A 148 -4.63 14.81 -10.38
N VAL A 149 -5.23 14.60 -11.55
CA VAL A 149 -6.39 13.74 -11.73
C VAL A 149 -6.03 12.59 -12.67
N TYR A 150 -6.34 11.37 -12.25
CA TYR A 150 -6.41 10.22 -13.15
C TYR A 150 -7.67 10.32 -14.02
N THR A 151 -7.50 10.60 -15.32
CA THR A 151 -8.63 11.02 -16.17
C THR A 151 -9.57 9.91 -16.56
N ALA A 152 -9.08 8.66 -16.63
CA ALA A 152 -9.79 7.51 -17.17
C ALA A 152 -10.38 7.70 -18.59
N GLU A 153 -9.84 8.62 -19.40
CA GLU A 153 -10.37 8.93 -20.74
C GLU A 153 -10.37 7.73 -21.71
N ASN A 154 -9.46 6.77 -21.49
CA ASN A 154 -9.31 5.55 -22.27
C ASN A 154 -9.83 4.32 -21.48
N GLY A 155 -10.70 4.54 -20.50
CA GLY A 155 -11.16 3.54 -19.54
C GLY A 155 -10.20 3.35 -18.37
N THR A 156 -10.61 2.54 -17.38
CA THR A 156 -9.80 2.27 -16.20
C THR A 156 -8.55 1.45 -16.53
N VAL A 157 -7.43 1.79 -15.91
CA VAL A 157 -6.26 0.94 -15.78
C VAL A 157 -6.35 0.12 -14.49
N TYR A 158 -6.07 -1.18 -14.59
CA TYR A 158 -5.99 -2.09 -13.44
C TYR A 158 -4.60 -2.07 -12.81
N PRO A 159 -4.46 -2.48 -11.53
CA PRO A 159 -3.17 -2.45 -10.83
C PRO A 159 -2.05 -3.22 -11.54
N ASP A 160 -2.33 -4.42 -12.05
CA ASP A 160 -1.39 -5.24 -12.81
C ASP A 160 -0.97 -4.58 -14.13
N GLU A 161 -1.92 -3.99 -14.88
CA GLU A 161 -1.63 -3.23 -16.09
C GLU A 161 -0.69 -2.04 -15.78
N ALA A 162 -1.01 -1.24 -14.76
CA ALA A 162 -0.24 -0.05 -14.37
C ALA A 162 1.14 -0.39 -13.80
N LEU A 163 1.29 -1.53 -13.12
CA LEU A 163 2.58 -1.99 -12.60
C LEU A 163 3.48 -2.56 -13.71
N SER A 164 2.87 -3.15 -14.73
CA SER A 164 3.60 -3.70 -15.89
C SER A 164 4.06 -2.62 -16.88
N ASP A 165 3.38 -1.49 -16.93
CA ASP A 165 3.71 -0.35 -17.79
C ASP A 165 3.18 0.94 -17.15
N VAL A 166 4.06 1.76 -16.56
CA VAL A 166 3.66 3.03 -15.94
C VAL A 166 3.12 4.05 -16.95
N TYR A 167 3.48 3.91 -18.22
CA TYR A 167 3.00 4.74 -19.33
C TYR A 167 1.90 4.05 -20.14
N HIS A 168 1.24 3.05 -19.54
CA HIS A 168 0.13 2.35 -20.17
C HIS A 168 -0.88 3.36 -20.71
N HIS A 169 -1.40 3.13 -21.93
CA HIS A 169 -2.28 4.08 -22.62
C HIS A 169 -3.57 4.46 -21.86
N LYS A 170 -3.95 3.69 -20.83
CA LYS A 170 -5.07 3.99 -19.93
C LYS A 170 -4.66 4.73 -18.65
N SER A 171 -3.38 5.05 -18.46
CA SER A 171 -2.79 5.79 -17.34
C SER A 171 -2.60 7.27 -17.69
N THR A 172 -3.63 7.92 -18.22
CA THR A 172 -3.57 9.37 -18.48
C THR A 172 -3.77 10.14 -17.18
N LEU A 173 -2.81 10.99 -16.85
CA LEU A 173 -2.84 11.93 -15.73
C LEU A 173 -2.93 13.35 -16.28
N ASP A 174 -3.73 14.21 -15.63
CA ASP A 174 -3.95 15.58 -16.06
C ASP A 174 -4.10 16.51 -14.85
N THR A 175 -4.06 17.82 -15.06
CA THR A 175 -4.18 18.84 -14.01
C THR A 175 -4.91 20.08 -14.53
N GLY A 176 -5.16 21.06 -13.66
CA GLY A 176 -5.66 22.39 -14.05
C GLY A 176 -7.18 22.53 -14.13
N MET A 177 -7.95 21.58 -13.61
CA MET A 177 -9.39 21.79 -13.36
C MET A 177 -9.61 22.47 -12.00
N TRP A 178 -9.18 21.85 -10.91
CA TRP A 178 -9.17 22.44 -9.58
C TRP A 178 -7.85 22.13 -8.87
N SER A 179 -7.49 22.96 -7.90
CA SER A 179 -6.29 22.78 -7.08
C SER A 179 -6.58 23.28 -5.67
N PHE A 180 -7.53 22.63 -4.98
CA PHE A 180 -7.91 23.01 -3.62
C PHE A 180 -6.77 22.78 -2.62
N TYR A 181 -6.00 21.71 -2.84
CA TYR A 181 -4.73 21.43 -2.19
C TYR A 181 -3.73 20.98 -3.25
N SER A 182 -2.70 21.79 -3.47
CA SER A 182 -1.66 21.52 -4.47
C SER A 182 -0.84 20.27 -4.14
N GLY A 183 -0.44 19.51 -5.15
CA GLY A 183 0.48 18.38 -4.98
C GLY A 183 -0.19 17.12 -4.43
N TYR A 184 -1.51 16.96 -4.63
CA TYR A 184 -2.25 15.75 -4.29
C TYR A 184 -2.92 15.11 -5.50
N LEU A 185 -2.94 13.77 -5.52
CA LEU A 185 -3.67 12.92 -6.45
C LEU A 185 -4.55 11.96 -5.65
N PHE A 186 -5.85 11.94 -5.93
CA PHE A 186 -6.80 11.12 -5.18
C PHE A 186 -7.25 9.90 -5.99
N ASP A 187 -7.40 8.77 -5.30
CA ASP A 187 -7.97 7.54 -5.83
C ASP A 187 -9.07 7.01 -4.89
N SER A 188 -10.14 6.48 -5.46
CA SER A 188 -11.33 5.98 -4.76
C SER A 188 -11.40 4.46 -4.80
N HIS A 189 -12.34 3.83 -4.09
CA HIS A 189 -12.52 2.37 -4.03
C HIS A 189 -11.19 1.62 -3.85
N PHE A 190 -10.37 2.14 -2.94
CA PHE A 190 -8.93 1.95 -3.00
C PHE A 190 -8.53 0.50 -2.70
N ILE A 191 -8.76 0.02 -1.48
CA ILE A 191 -8.42 -1.36 -1.11
C ILE A 191 -9.36 -2.39 -1.78
N GLU A 192 -10.64 -2.07 -1.97
CA GLU A 192 -11.64 -3.03 -2.53
C GLU A 192 -11.32 -3.41 -3.98
N ARG A 193 -10.58 -2.55 -4.69
CA ARG A 193 -10.12 -2.78 -6.06
C ARG A 193 -8.60 -2.89 -6.16
N GLY A 194 -7.92 -3.14 -5.04
CA GLY A 194 -6.47 -3.34 -4.98
C GLY A 194 -5.62 -2.22 -5.59
N ARG A 195 -6.07 -0.96 -5.46
CA ARG A 195 -5.54 0.17 -6.24
C ARG A 195 -4.20 0.72 -5.74
N LEU A 196 -3.59 0.08 -4.75
CA LEU A 196 -2.25 0.43 -4.28
C LEU A 196 -1.22 0.38 -5.41
N GLY A 197 -1.21 -0.70 -6.20
CA GLY A 197 -0.27 -0.85 -7.33
C GLY A 197 -0.37 0.27 -8.36
N ARG A 198 -1.59 0.62 -8.79
CA ARG A 198 -1.79 1.68 -9.79
C ARG A 198 -1.50 3.08 -9.25
N LEU A 199 -1.86 3.36 -7.99
CA LEU A 199 -1.60 4.66 -7.39
C LEU A 199 -0.10 4.92 -7.30
N LEU A 200 0.68 3.89 -6.96
CA LEU A 200 2.15 3.93 -6.99
C LEU A 200 2.68 4.22 -8.39
N SER A 201 2.13 3.59 -9.43
CA SER A 201 2.50 3.88 -10.82
C SER A 201 2.20 5.33 -11.23
N PHE A 202 1.08 5.90 -10.78
CA PHE A 202 0.76 7.29 -11.07
C PHE A 202 1.73 8.27 -10.40
N ILE A 203 2.03 8.06 -9.12
CA ILE A 203 3.02 8.87 -8.38
C ILE A 203 4.38 8.76 -9.07
N ALA A 204 4.78 7.56 -9.46
CA ALA A 204 6.04 7.32 -10.14
C ALA A 204 6.10 8.07 -11.49
N GLN A 205 5.06 7.95 -12.31
CA GLN A 205 4.95 8.64 -13.60
C GLN A 205 5.09 10.16 -13.42
N LEU A 206 4.35 10.76 -12.47
CA LEU A 206 4.42 12.20 -12.20
C LEU A 206 5.80 12.62 -11.70
N ASN A 207 6.42 11.82 -10.83
CA ASN A 207 7.78 12.06 -10.36
C ASN A 207 8.80 12.02 -11.50
N ALA A 208 8.64 11.10 -12.46
CA ALA A 208 9.47 11.03 -13.66
C ALA A 208 9.33 12.28 -14.55
N GLU A 209 8.14 12.86 -14.57
CA GLU A 209 7.81 14.08 -15.32
C GLU A 209 8.17 15.37 -14.56
N GLY A 210 8.70 15.25 -13.33
CA GLY A 210 9.20 16.37 -12.53
C GLY A 210 8.19 16.92 -11.51
N SER A 211 7.10 16.21 -11.26
CA SER A 211 6.04 16.57 -10.31
C SER A 211 6.08 15.68 -9.07
N SER A 212 6.28 16.29 -7.90
CA SER A 212 6.22 15.61 -6.59
C SER A 212 4.80 15.65 -6.04
N VAL A 213 4.09 14.51 -6.06
CA VAL A 213 2.66 14.42 -5.72
C VAL A 213 2.36 13.35 -4.68
N TRP A 214 1.63 13.72 -3.62
CA TRP A 214 1.07 12.79 -2.65
C TRP A 214 -0.09 12.00 -3.26
N GLY A 215 -0.01 10.68 -3.21
CA GLY A 215 -1.15 9.83 -3.53
C GLY A 215 -2.04 9.64 -2.32
N VAL A 216 -3.36 9.78 -2.50
CA VAL A 216 -4.35 9.53 -1.44
C VAL A 216 -5.36 8.51 -1.93
N GLY A 217 -5.32 7.30 -1.37
CA GLY A 217 -6.30 6.25 -1.60
C GLY A 217 -7.39 6.30 -0.54
N VAL A 218 -8.65 6.50 -0.94
CA VAL A 218 -9.81 6.46 -0.04
C VAL A 218 -10.60 5.19 -0.30
N ASP A 219 -10.70 4.35 0.73
CA ASP A 219 -11.48 3.11 0.69
C ASP A 219 -12.97 3.40 0.50
N ASP A 220 -13.73 2.40 0.04
CA ASP A 220 -15.18 2.49 0.06
C ASP A 220 -15.72 2.67 1.49
N ARG A 221 -16.92 3.24 1.56
CA ARG A 221 -17.60 3.55 2.83
C ARG A 221 -16.73 4.34 3.81
N THR A 222 -15.86 5.17 3.26
CA THR A 222 -14.85 5.96 3.97
C THR A 222 -14.73 7.33 3.30
N ALA A 223 -14.49 8.36 4.09
CA ALA A 223 -14.30 9.72 3.63
C ALA A 223 -13.14 10.42 4.35
N LEU A 224 -12.46 11.32 3.65
CA LEU A 224 -11.59 12.33 4.24
C LEU A 224 -12.35 13.67 4.30
N CYS A 225 -12.67 14.11 5.52
CA CYS A 225 -13.41 15.33 5.82
C CYS A 225 -12.42 16.46 6.14
N VAL A 226 -12.11 17.32 5.16
CA VAL A 226 -11.10 18.38 5.28
C VAL A 226 -11.76 19.70 5.65
N ASP A 227 -11.43 20.20 6.84
CA ASP A 227 -11.96 21.48 7.32
C ASP A 227 -11.30 22.70 6.64
N VAL A 228 -11.77 23.90 7.00
CA VAL A 228 -11.26 25.19 6.51
C VAL A 228 -9.79 25.47 6.85
N ASN A 229 -9.18 24.70 7.75
CA ASN A 229 -7.78 24.82 8.14
C ASN A 229 -6.88 23.81 7.40
N GLY A 230 -7.46 22.92 6.57
CA GLY A 230 -6.73 21.84 5.92
C GLY A 230 -6.52 20.62 6.79
N LEU A 231 -7.25 20.49 7.90
CA LEU A 231 -7.23 19.30 8.74
C LEU A 231 -8.25 18.28 8.22
N GLY A 232 -7.77 17.22 7.59
CA GLY A 232 -8.55 16.10 7.11
C GLY A 232 -8.78 15.07 8.20
N THR A 233 -10.05 14.84 8.59
CA THR A 233 -10.44 13.77 9.52
C THR A 233 -11.03 12.60 8.74
N VAL A 234 -10.52 11.40 8.98
CA VAL A 234 -11.08 10.19 8.39
C VAL A 234 -12.39 9.84 9.08
N MET A 235 -13.42 9.49 8.29
CA MET A 235 -14.71 9.00 8.79
C MET A 235 -15.16 7.78 7.99
N GLY A 236 -15.62 6.72 8.66
CA GLY A 236 -16.23 5.55 8.01
C GLY A 236 -15.51 4.23 8.30
N THR A 237 -15.76 3.19 7.49
CA THR A 237 -15.42 1.80 7.87
C THR A 237 -14.02 1.32 7.44
N GLY A 238 -13.33 2.08 6.60
CA GLY A 238 -12.02 1.71 6.03
C GLY A 238 -10.91 2.67 6.42
N THR A 239 -9.97 2.84 5.51
CA THR A 239 -8.82 3.72 5.68
C THR A 239 -8.73 4.80 4.61
N VAL A 240 -8.06 5.90 4.97
CA VAL A 240 -7.47 6.82 4.00
C VAL A 240 -5.97 6.61 3.99
N THR A 241 -5.47 6.08 2.88
CA THR A 241 -4.05 5.82 2.66
C THR A 241 -3.38 7.03 2.03
N PHE A 242 -2.32 7.56 2.65
CA PHE A 242 -1.41 8.54 2.08
C PHE A 242 -0.10 7.87 1.65
N ILE A 243 0.33 8.13 0.42
CA ILE A 243 1.60 7.65 -0.15
C ILE A 243 2.47 8.85 -0.46
N ASP A 244 3.67 8.85 0.12
CA ASP A 244 4.61 9.96 0.04
C ASP A 244 5.23 10.08 -1.38
N PRO A 245 5.35 11.29 -1.95
CA PRO A 245 6.08 11.53 -3.19
C PRO A 245 7.60 11.30 -3.13
N VAL A 246 8.18 11.11 -1.93
CA VAL A 246 9.61 11.23 -1.60
C VAL A 246 10.57 10.84 -2.71
N THR A 247 11.53 11.74 -2.94
CA THR A 247 12.87 11.52 -3.48
C THR A 247 13.83 11.29 -2.31
N ASP A 248 14.86 10.46 -2.45
CA ASP A 248 15.77 10.17 -1.35
C ASP A 248 16.43 11.44 -0.77
N ILE A 249 17.18 11.31 0.33
CA ILE A 249 17.84 12.46 0.99
C ILE A 249 18.84 13.21 0.09
N SER A 250 19.25 12.63 -1.04
CA SER A 250 20.11 13.23 -2.05
C SER A 250 19.33 13.91 -3.19
N GLY A 251 18.00 13.83 -3.18
CA GLY A 251 17.13 14.25 -4.26
C GLY A 251 17.09 13.27 -5.44
N ALA A 252 17.61 12.06 -5.27
CA ALA A 252 17.49 11.01 -6.29
C ALA A 252 16.07 10.45 -6.27
N LEU A 253 15.52 10.18 -7.46
CA LEU A 253 14.20 9.58 -7.58
C LEU A 253 14.18 8.24 -6.86
N THR A 254 13.26 8.14 -5.90
CA THR A 254 12.95 6.89 -5.21
C THR A 254 12.25 5.91 -6.15
N TYR A 255 11.56 6.47 -7.15
CA TYR A 255 10.91 5.78 -8.24
C TYR A 255 11.81 5.74 -9.46
N GLY A 256 11.77 4.66 -10.22
CA GLY A 256 12.26 4.68 -11.58
C GLY A 256 11.73 3.52 -12.40
N PHE A 257 12.22 3.42 -13.62
CA PHE A 257 11.65 2.52 -14.62
C PHE A 257 12.73 1.75 -15.35
N GLN A 258 12.43 0.49 -15.64
CA GLN A 258 13.12 -0.31 -16.63
C GLN A 258 12.10 -0.79 -17.65
N ASP A 259 12.24 -0.37 -18.91
CA ASP A 259 11.27 -0.68 -19.97
C ASP A 259 9.81 -0.34 -19.57
N SER A 260 9.63 0.81 -18.90
CA SER A 260 8.35 1.26 -18.30
C SER A 260 7.82 0.45 -17.12
N ILE A 261 8.50 -0.61 -16.68
CA ILE A 261 8.14 -1.35 -15.46
C ILE A 261 8.62 -0.57 -14.23
N LEU A 262 7.73 -0.41 -13.26
CA LEU A 262 7.97 0.35 -12.03
C LEU A 262 8.96 -0.35 -11.08
N TYR A 263 9.92 0.42 -10.55
CA TYR A 263 10.66 0.12 -9.34
C TYR A 263 10.60 1.31 -8.37
N ALA A 264 10.52 1.10 -7.05
CA ALA A 264 10.50 2.23 -6.09
C ALA A 264 10.95 1.93 -4.65
N LYS A 265 12.14 2.37 -4.22
CA LYS A 265 12.63 2.09 -2.85
C LYS A 265 11.86 2.86 -1.77
N ASP A 266 11.98 2.55 -0.46
CA ASP A 266 11.61 3.46 0.64
C ASP A 266 10.28 4.26 0.48
N VAL A 267 9.18 3.63 0.03
CA VAL A 267 7.90 4.33 -0.15
C VAL A 267 7.18 4.44 1.20
N PHE A 268 6.92 5.66 1.64
CA PHE A 268 6.18 5.86 2.88
C PHE A 268 4.68 5.74 2.62
N TYR A 269 4.03 4.96 3.47
CA TYR A 269 2.61 4.63 3.41
C TYR A 269 2.01 4.95 4.77
N HIS A 270 0.94 5.72 4.82
CA HIS A 270 0.21 6.03 6.05
C HIS A 270 -1.27 5.72 5.84
N ALA A 271 -1.77 4.63 6.42
CA ALA A 271 -3.21 4.38 6.47
C ALA A 271 -3.77 4.99 7.75
N LEU A 272 -4.69 5.94 7.60
CA LEU A 272 -5.41 6.56 8.70
C LEU A 272 -6.78 5.91 8.81
N LYS A 273 -7.18 5.58 10.03
CA LYS A 273 -8.52 5.05 10.34
C LYS A 273 -9.48 6.16 10.78
N ASP A 274 -10.76 5.83 10.90
CA ASP A 274 -11.79 6.70 11.47
C ASP A 274 -11.34 7.43 12.74
N GLY A 275 -11.58 8.75 12.75
CA GLY A 275 -11.16 9.68 13.78
C GLY A 275 -9.70 10.16 13.70
N GLU A 276 -8.83 9.49 12.94
CA GLU A 276 -7.46 9.96 12.73
C GLU A 276 -7.40 11.11 11.72
N GLN A 277 -6.36 11.93 11.85
CA GLN A 277 -6.28 13.21 11.14
C GLN A 277 -4.96 13.40 10.40
N TRP A 278 -5.06 13.99 9.22
CA TRP A 278 -3.96 14.44 8.37
C TRP A 278 -4.04 15.94 8.14
N ASP A 279 -2.96 16.66 8.36
CA ASP A 279 -2.82 18.07 7.97
C ASP A 279 -2.36 18.12 6.51
N LEU A 280 -3.25 18.52 5.60
CA LEU A 280 -2.95 18.59 4.17
C LEU A 280 -1.97 19.72 3.82
N VAL A 281 -1.85 20.74 4.67
CA VAL A 281 -0.93 21.86 4.49
C VAL A 281 0.48 21.47 4.90
N GLN A 282 0.61 20.75 6.02
CA GLN A 282 1.90 20.24 6.50
C GLN A 282 2.31 18.92 5.85
N ALA A 283 1.37 18.24 5.18
CA ALA A 283 1.52 16.90 4.63
C ALA A 283 2.02 15.91 5.70
N ALA A 284 1.31 15.88 6.84
CA ALA A 284 1.69 15.08 7.98
C ALA A 284 0.47 14.62 8.81
N PRO A 285 0.56 13.45 9.49
CA PRO A 285 -0.44 13.01 10.45
C PRO A 285 -0.35 13.82 11.77
N VAL A 286 -1.50 14.09 12.41
CA VAL A 286 -1.59 15.00 13.59
C VAL A 286 -1.39 14.30 14.94
N SER A 287 -1.55 12.98 15.02
CA SER A 287 -1.07 12.05 16.08
C SER A 287 -1.87 10.75 15.98
N SER A 288 -1.24 9.60 16.28
CA SER A 288 -1.93 8.30 16.30
C SER A 288 -2.16 7.82 17.74
N SER A 289 -3.32 7.22 17.98
CA SER A 289 -3.65 6.53 19.24
C SER A 289 -3.30 5.04 19.22
N ALA A 290 -2.85 4.55 18.06
CA ALA A 290 -2.50 3.15 17.81
C ALA A 290 -1.41 2.61 18.75
N SER A 291 -1.42 1.30 18.94
CA SER A 291 -0.41 0.60 19.75
C SER A 291 0.89 0.48 18.98
N PHE A 292 2.02 0.70 19.65
CA PHE A 292 3.32 0.48 19.03
C PHE A 292 3.58 -1.02 18.91
N ILE A 293 3.70 -1.51 17.68
CA ILE A 293 4.14 -2.86 17.36
C ILE A 293 5.63 -2.82 17.06
N ASN A 294 6.41 -3.54 17.86
CA ASN A 294 7.82 -3.78 17.62
C ASN A 294 8.01 -5.23 17.15
N PRO A 295 8.08 -5.50 15.85
CA PRO A 295 8.31 -6.85 15.38
C PRO A 295 9.70 -7.32 15.84
N PRO A 296 9.85 -8.58 16.26
CA PRO A 296 11.14 -9.09 16.70
C PRO A 296 12.15 -9.01 15.56
N TYR A 297 13.36 -8.52 15.83
CA TYR A 297 14.47 -8.63 14.87
C TYR A 297 14.61 -10.10 14.47
N ALA A 298 14.54 -10.37 13.16
CA ALA A 298 14.68 -11.71 12.63
C ALA A 298 16.04 -12.28 13.08
N ALA A 299 16.01 -13.30 13.92
CA ALA A 299 17.22 -14.06 14.21
C ALA A 299 17.70 -14.69 12.89
N TYR A 300 18.92 -14.36 12.47
CA TYR A 300 19.51 -14.87 11.22
C TYR A 300 19.37 -16.38 11.14
N ARG A 301 18.81 -16.85 10.02
CA ARG A 301 18.80 -18.26 9.63
C ARG A 301 19.55 -18.37 8.33
N GLU A 302 20.54 -19.24 8.26
CA GLU A 302 21.04 -19.63 6.94
C GLU A 302 19.91 -20.39 6.23
N THR A 303 19.29 -19.82 5.21
CA THR A 303 18.19 -20.45 4.50
C THR A 303 18.09 -19.92 3.09
N GLN A 304 17.61 -20.77 2.17
CA GLN A 304 17.41 -20.42 0.78
C GLN A 304 16.15 -21.09 0.23
N VAL A 305 15.26 -20.33 -0.39
CA VAL A 305 14.01 -20.85 -0.99
C VAL A 305 13.66 -20.08 -2.26
N LEU A 306 13.15 -20.81 -3.25
CA LEU A 306 12.66 -20.25 -4.52
C LEU A 306 11.13 -20.24 -4.51
N VAL A 307 10.51 -19.09 -4.78
CA VAL A 307 9.06 -18.90 -4.75
C VAL A 307 8.57 -18.22 -6.01
N SER A 308 7.37 -18.58 -6.49
CA SER A 308 6.73 -17.91 -7.62
C SER A 308 5.23 -17.80 -7.47
N GLY A 309 4.65 -16.66 -7.85
CA GLY A 309 3.21 -16.41 -7.79
C GLY A 309 2.39 -17.02 -8.93
N GLY A 310 3.02 -17.65 -9.93
CA GLY A 310 2.29 -18.20 -11.08
C GLY A 310 1.47 -19.45 -10.74
N LEU A 311 0.30 -19.59 -11.36
CA LEU A 311 -0.55 -20.78 -11.23
C LEU A 311 -0.12 -21.88 -12.19
N THR A 312 0.21 -21.48 -13.43
CA THR A 312 0.48 -22.42 -14.52
C THR A 312 1.97 -22.53 -14.83
N PRO A 313 2.42 -23.65 -15.44
CA PRO A 313 3.79 -23.74 -15.94
C PRO A 313 4.15 -22.64 -16.96
N THR A 314 3.17 -22.11 -17.70
CA THR A 314 3.36 -21.04 -18.67
C THR A 314 3.69 -19.72 -17.98
N GLU A 315 2.93 -19.35 -16.94
CA GLU A 315 3.20 -18.17 -16.12
C GLU A 315 4.54 -18.30 -15.38
N ASN A 316 4.86 -19.52 -14.95
CA ASN A 316 6.11 -19.86 -14.28
C ASN A 316 7.26 -20.21 -15.23
N ASP A 317 7.15 -20.04 -16.55
CA ASP A 317 8.25 -20.42 -17.46
C ASP A 317 9.58 -19.73 -17.13
N PRO A 318 9.61 -18.40 -16.82
CA PRO A 318 10.83 -17.73 -16.39
C PRO A 318 11.38 -18.29 -15.06
N PHE A 319 10.51 -18.56 -14.10
CA PHE A 319 10.87 -19.20 -12.84
C PHE A 319 11.45 -20.61 -13.04
N LEU A 320 10.87 -21.41 -13.93
CA LEU A 320 11.37 -22.73 -14.25
C LEU A 320 12.72 -22.68 -15.00
N ASN A 321 12.97 -21.65 -15.81
CA ASN A 321 14.30 -21.39 -16.38
C ASN A 321 15.30 -21.04 -15.29
N LEU A 322 14.87 -20.31 -14.27
CA LEU A 322 15.70 -20.03 -13.12
C LEU A 322 16.03 -21.29 -12.33
N LEU A 323 15.03 -22.15 -12.06
CA LEU A 323 15.27 -23.43 -11.41
C LEU A 323 16.33 -24.27 -12.15
N ALA A 324 16.36 -24.19 -13.49
CA ALA A 324 17.37 -24.83 -14.33
C ALA A 324 18.79 -24.28 -14.17
N SER A 325 18.98 -23.07 -13.60
CA SER A 325 20.32 -22.55 -13.29
C SER A 325 20.86 -23.04 -11.94
N TYR A 326 19.96 -23.39 -11.02
CA TYR A 326 20.31 -23.86 -9.68
C TYR A 326 20.32 -25.39 -9.54
N TRP A 327 19.42 -26.08 -10.21
CA TRP A 327 19.31 -27.53 -10.17
C TRP A 327 20.02 -28.17 -11.36
N ASN A 328 20.60 -29.35 -11.13
CA ASN A 328 21.23 -30.14 -12.18
C ASN A 328 20.18 -30.99 -12.89
N ALA A 329 20.31 -31.16 -14.21
CA ALA A 329 19.41 -32.01 -15.00
C ALA A 329 19.29 -33.48 -14.49
N ASN A 330 20.28 -33.96 -13.73
CA ASN A 330 20.31 -35.28 -13.12
C ASN A 330 19.70 -35.33 -11.71
N ASP A 331 19.40 -34.17 -11.11
CA ASP A 331 18.78 -34.13 -9.78
C ASP A 331 17.42 -34.84 -9.81
N VAL A 332 17.12 -35.57 -8.75
CA VAL A 332 15.79 -36.17 -8.57
C VAL A 332 14.86 -35.07 -8.08
N VAL A 333 13.85 -34.75 -8.89
CA VAL A 333 12.85 -33.73 -8.57
C VAL A 333 11.54 -34.42 -8.22
N GLN A 334 10.97 -34.03 -7.09
CA GLN A 334 9.68 -34.50 -6.60
C GLN A 334 8.68 -33.34 -6.62
N ILE A 335 7.68 -33.47 -7.48
CA ILE A 335 6.61 -32.51 -7.67
C ILE A 335 5.47 -32.92 -6.77
N MET A 336 5.22 -32.14 -5.73
CA MET A 336 4.15 -32.36 -4.76
C MET A 336 2.91 -31.59 -5.19
N CYS A 337 1.77 -32.28 -5.30
CA CYS A 337 0.52 -31.65 -5.74
C CYS A 337 -0.70 -32.36 -5.15
N SER A 338 -1.79 -31.64 -4.96
CA SER A 338 -3.11 -32.25 -4.73
C SER A 338 -3.72 -32.78 -6.04
N ASP A 339 -3.69 -31.96 -7.11
CA ASP A 339 -4.17 -32.35 -8.44
C ASP A 339 -3.04 -32.94 -9.30
N LEU A 340 -3.21 -34.19 -9.72
CA LEU A 340 -2.28 -34.90 -10.60
C LEU A 340 -2.13 -34.26 -11.98
N ASN A 341 -3.13 -33.52 -12.46
CA ASN A 341 -3.05 -32.81 -13.74
C ASN A 341 -2.03 -31.67 -13.67
N ASP A 342 -2.05 -30.91 -12.58
CA ASP A 342 -1.09 -29.83 -12.33
C ASP A 342 0.32 -30.42 -12.17
N GLY A 343 0.46 -31.46 -11.35
CA GLY A 343 1.72 -32.19 -11.21
C GLY A 343 2.27 -32.70 -12.55
N ALA A 344 1.41 -33.26 -13.41
CA ALA A 344 1.79 -33.72 -14.75
C ALA A 344 2.19 -32.56 -15.68
N ALA A 345 1.53 -31.42 -15.59
CA ALA A 345 1.86 -30.23 -16.37
C ALA A 345 3.25 -29.68 -16.01
N TYR A 346 3.56 -29.55 -14.71
CA TYR A 346 4.90 -29.14 -14.26
C TYR A 346 5.97 -30.19 -14.58
N LYS A 347 5.64 -31.48 -14.49
CA LYS A 347 6.55 -32.55 -14.91
C LYS A 347 6.93 -32.41 -16.38
N ASN A 348 5.95 -32.15 -17.25
CA ASN A 348 6.21 -31.94 -18.68
C ASN A 348 7.06 -30.69 -18.91
N ALA A 349 6.80 -29.60 -18.20
CA ALA A 349 7.59 -28.37 -18.31
C ALA A 349 9.05 -28.57 -17.85
N LEU A 350 9.28 -29.27 -16.74
CA LEU A 350 10.61 -29.61 -16.25
C LEU A 350 11.35 -30.57 -17.18
N ASN A 351 10.67 -31.59 -17.73
CA ASN A 351 11.24 -32.49 -18.73
C ASN A 351 11.73 -31.73 -19.97
N ASN A 352 10.94 -30.75 -20.44
CA ASN A 352 11.32 -29.89 -21.57
C ASN A 352 12.56 -29.02 -21.27
N LYS A 353 12.85 -28.77 -19.99
CA LYS A 353 14.05 -28.06 -19.51
C LYS A 353 15.21 -29.00 -19.13
N GLY A 354 15.06 -30.31 -19.36
CA GLY A 354 16.12 -31.31 -19.21
C GLY A 354 16.09 -32.14 -17.92
N PHE A 355 15.11 -31.92 -17.02
CA PHE A 355 14.99 -32.65 -15.76
C PHE A 355 14.31 -34.02 -15.95
N ALA A 356 15.05 -34.99 -16.49
CA ALA A 356 14.50 -36.32 -16.82
C ALA A 356 14.05 -37.15 -15.60
N ASN A 357 14.53 -36.82 -14.40
CA ASN A 357 14.23 -37.53 -13.15
C ASN A 357 13.10 -36.88 -12.34
N ALA A 358 12.24 -36.08 -12.96
CA ALA A 358 11.07 -35.49 -12.31
C ALA A 358 9.94 -36.51 -12.09
N THR A 359 9.46 -36.61 -10.86
CA THR A 359 8.38 -37.50 -10.43
C THR A 359 7.25 -36.71 -9.78
N VAL A 360 6.02 -37.18 -9.93
CA VAL A 360 4.84 -36.56 -9.32
C VAL A 360 4.47 -37.38 -8.09
N LEU A 361 4.39 -36.73 -6.94
CA LEU A 361 3.83 -37.26 -5.70
C LEU A 361 2.50 -36.55 -5.44
N GLN A 362 1.42 -37.31 -5.44
CA GLN A 362 0.13 -36.78 -4.98
C GLN A 362 0.13 -36.69 -3.45
N ILE A 363 -0.15 -35.51 -2.90
CA ILE A 363 -0.25 -35.28 -1.46
C ILE A 363 -1.74 -35.29 -1.11
N THR A 364 -2.26 -36.44 -0.69
CA THR A 364 -3.64 -36.60 -0.18
C THR A 364 -3.67 -37.73 0.86
N GLY A 365 -4.70 -37.81 1.71
CA GLY A 365 -4.82 -38.89 2.70
C GLY A 365 -4.80 -40.31 2.13
N GLY A 366 -5.21 -40.49 0.86
CA GLY A 366 -5.24 -41.79 0.17
C GLY A 366 -3.96 -42.17 -0.58
N SER A 367 -2.96 -41.29 -0.61
CA SER A 367 -1.73 -41.50 -1.37
C SER A 367 -0.85 -42.59 -0.77
N SER A 368 -0.03 -43.24 -1.60
CA SER A 368 0.96 -44.22 -1.13
C SER A 368 2.19 -43.56 -0.49
N ASP A 369 2.76 -44.23 0.50
CA ASP A 369 3.96 -43.84 1.26
C ASP A 369 5.23 -43.84 0.36
N GLN A 370 5.54 -42.72 -0.31
CA GLN A 370 6.58 -42.61 -1.36
C GLN A 370 7.48 -41.35 -1.26
N TYR A 371 7.46 -40.61 -0.16
CA TYR A 371 8.33 -39.43 -0.03
C TYR A 371 9.81 -39.82 0.07
N LEU A 372 10.66 -39.10 -0.66
CA LEU A 372 12.11 -39.35 -0.70
C LEU A 372 12.84 -38.19 -0.02
N SER A 373 13.42 -38.41 1.17
CA SER A 373 14.03 -37.36 2.02
C SER A 373 15.36 -36.76 1.50
N SER A 374 15.70 -36.94 0.23
CA SER A 374 16.97 -36.46 -0.36
C SER A 374 16.79 -36.04 -1.82
N VAL A 375 15.68 -35.36 -2.13
CA VAL A 375 15.29 -34.92 -3.47
C VAL A 375 15.10 -33.41 -3.49
N LYS A 376 14.94 -32.86 -4.69
CA LYS A 376 14.50 -31.47 -4.90
C LYS A 376 12.97 -31.44 -4.87
N ASP A 377 12.41 -30.69 -3.95
CA ASP A 377 10.97 -30.55 -3.75
C ASP A 377 10.44 -29.36 -4.56
N LEU A 378 9.43 -29.59 -5.40
CA LEU A 378 8.64 -28.55 -6.05
C LEU A 378 7.17 -28.68 -5.59
N TRP A 379 6.70 -27.72 -4.80
CA TRP A 379 5.32 -27.63 -4.34
C TRP A 379 4.45 -26.96 -5.40
N VAL A 380 3.40 -27.66 -5.83
CA VAL A 380 2.46 -27.24 -6.87
C VAL A 380 1.03 -27.51 -6.44
N GLY A 381 0.34 -26.49 -5.95
CA GLY A 381 -1.11 -26.56 -5.72
C GLY A 381 -1.49 -27.59 -4.66
N VAL A 382 -0.80 -27.61 -3.52
CA VAL A 382 -1.13 -28.53 -2.42
C VAL A 382 -2.17 -27.86 -1.52
N ASP A 383 -3.35 -28.48 -1.44
CA ASP A 383 -4.40 -28.05 -0.53
C ASP A 383 -4.00 -28.31 0.93
N HIS A 384 -4.41 -27.42 1.84
CA HIS A 384 -4.05 -27.52 3.25
C HIS A 384 -4.64 -28.78 3.90
N GLN A 385 -5.90 -29.09 3.62
CA GLN A 385 -6.56 -30.27 4.18
C GLN A 385 -5.92 -31.54 3.64
N ASP A 386 -5.60 -31.56 2.35
CA ASP A 386 -4.91 -32.69 1.71
C ASP A 386 -3.53 -32.97 2.33
N TYR A 387 -2.76 -31.91 2.63
CA TYR A 387 -1.49 -32.05 3.35
C TYR A 387 -1.67 -32.58 4.76
N GLN A 388 -2.63 -32.03 5.53
CA GLN A 388 -2.93 -32.52 6.88
C GLN A 388 -3.31 -34.01 6.86
N ASP A 389 -4.16 -34.40 5.93
CA ASP A 389 -4.57 -35.79 5.75
C ASP A 389 -3.39 -36.68 5.33
N TYR A 390 -2.49 -36.18 4.47
CA TYR A 390 -1.29 -36.91 4.08
C TYR A 390 -0.34 -37.14 5.27
N VAL A 391 -0.11 -36.09 6.07
CA VAL A 391 0.73 -36.14 7.29
C VAL A 391 0.16 -37.12 8.32
N GLN A 392 -1.15 -37.08 8.55
CA GLN A 392 -1.81 -37.92 9.56
C GLN A 392 -1.90 -39.38 9.13
N ASN A 393 -2.09 -39.66 7.84
CA ASN A 393 -2.35 -41.02 7.36
C ASN A 393 -1.12 -41.75 6.82
N ASN A 394 0.03 -41.10 6.63
CA ASN A 394 1.22 -41.69 6.01
C ASN A 394 2.51 -41.46 6.80
N SER A 395 3.40 -42.47 6.87
CA SER A 395 4.69 -42.33 7.56
C SER A 395 5.62 -41.35 6.83
N SER A 396 5.62 -41.37 5.49
CA SER A 396 6.25 -40.32 4.66
C SER A 396 5.72 -38.92 4.97
N GLY A 397 4.42 -38.80 5.22
CA GLY A 397 3.81 -37.52 5.58
C GLY A 397 4.33 -37.00 6.92
N ALA A 398 4.38 -37.87 7.94
CA ALA A 398 4.99 -37.53 9.24
C ALA A 398 6.49 -37.19 9.12
N LEU A 399 7.23 -37.84 8.23
CA LEU A 399 8.63 -37.52 7.94
C LEU A 399 8.77 -36.14 7.26
N LEU A 400 7.92 -35.86 6.27
CA LEU A 400 7.86 -34.58 5.58
C LEU A 400 7.58 -33.44 6.58
N ASP A 401 6.54 -33.59 7.40
CA ASP A 401 6.20 -32.64 8.47
C ASP A 401 7.34 -32.46 9.47
N SER A 402 7.96 -33.56 9.91
CA SER A 402 9.14 -33.50 10.80
C SER A 402 10.33 -32.77 10.17
N MET A 403 10.52 -32.89 8.85
CA MET A 403 11.58 -32.19 8.13
C MET A 403 11.34 -30.67 8.13
N TYR A 404 10.13 -30.23 7.81
CA TYR A 404 9.78 -28.80 7.84
C TYR A 404 9.70 -28.26 9.28
N ALA A 405 9.23 -29.04 10.25
CA ALA A 405 9.29 -28.68 11.68
C ALA A 405 10.73 -28.59 12.20
N PHE A 406 11.64 -29.44 11.72
CA PHE A 406 13.07 -29.32 12.00
C PHE A 406 13.64 -27.98 11.48
N PHE A 407 13.21 -27.52 10.29
CA PHE A 407 13.58 -26.21 9.76
C PHE A 407 13.12 -25.06 10.67
N GLN A 408 11.96 -25.21 11.33
CA GLN A 408 11.49 -24.21 12.28
C GLN A 408 12.40 -24.10 13.52
N ALA A 409 13.01 -25.21 13.94
CA ALA A 409 13.71 -25.35 15.22
C ALA A 409 15.23 -25.07 15.19
N PHE A 410 15.92 -25.21 14.06
CA PHE A 410 17.38 -25.08 13.98
C PHE A 410 17.84 -23.93 13.05
N TYR A 411 18.75 -23.09 13.55
CA TYR A 411 19.34 -21.93 12.83
C TYR A 411 20.33 -22.30 11.71
N TRP A 412 20.38 -23.57 11.30
CA TRP A 412 21.32 -24.10 10.32
C TRP A 412 20.58 -25.00 9.32
N PHE A 413 20.64 -24.63 8.05
CA PHE A 413 20.08 -25.42 6.95
C PHE A 413 21.21 -26.19 6.24
N PRO A 414 21.37 -27.49 6.49
CA PRO A 414 22.31 -28.27 5.72
C PRO A 414 21.68 -28.55 4.34
N LYS A 415 21.96 -27.64 3.38
CA LYS A 415 21.96 -27.78 1.91
C LYS A 415 21.13 -26.71 1.20
N SER A 416 21.86 -25.90 0.44
CA SER A 416 21.39 -24.93 -0.55
C SER A 416 20.54 -25.59 -1.66
N TYR A 417 19.40 -24.96 -2.02
CA TYR A 417 18.54 -25.24 -3.19
C TYR A 417 17.71 -26.54 -3.20
N GLU A 418 17.16 -27.03 -2.10
CA GLU A 418 16.34 -28.27 -2.11
C GLU A 418 14.82 -28.06 -2.27
N CYS A 419 14.27 -26.87 -2.03
CA CYS A 419 12.81 -26.65 -2.07
C CYS A 419 12.41 -25.41 -2.89
N ALA A 420 11.33 -25.55 -3.66
CA ALA A 420 10.71 -24.51 -4.47
C ALA A 420 9.18 -24.55 -4.33
N PHE A 421 8.53 -23.40 -4.34
CA PHE A 421 7.07 -23.26 -4.17
C PHE A 421 6.49 -22.42 -5.30
N VAL A 422 5.37 -22.84 -5.88
CA VAL A 422 4.66 -22.05 -6.90
C VAL A 422 3.19 -21.88 -6.54
N GLY A 423 2.60 -20.78 -7.00
CA GLY A 423 1.19 -20.50 -6.89
C GLY A 423 0.73 -20.38 -5.42
N PRO A 424 -0.28 -21.14 -4.97
CA PRO A 424 -0.82 -20.97 -3.61
C PRO A 424 0.21 -21.28 -2.54
N ASP A 425 1.09 -22.23 -2.85
CA ASP A 425 1.93 -22.91 -1.87
C ASP A 425 2.98 -21.97 -1.29
N ILE A 426 3.28 -20.86 -1.96
CA ILE A 426 4.19 -19.84 -1.42
C ILE A 426 3.69 -19.29 -0.09
N ARG A 427 2.37 -19.32 0.17
CA ARG A 427 1.79 -18.85 1.42
C ARG A 427 2.39 -19.60 2.62
N TRP A 428 2.74 -20.88 2.46
CA TRP A 428 3.30 -21.70 3.53
C TRP A 428 4.76 -21.37 3.86
N VAL A 429 5.45 -20.60 3.02
CA VAL A 429 6.87 -20.27 3.22
C VAL A 429 7.07 -19.28 4.37
N GLY A 430 6.08 -18.42 4.64
CA GLY A 430 6.13 -17.43 5.71
C GLY A 430 6.04 -18.05 7.12
N LYS A 431 6.26 -17.21 8.14
CA LYS A 431 5.96 -17.57 9.55
C LYS A 431 4.48 -17.91 9.71
N THR A 432 3.65 -17.11 9.06
CA THR A 432 2.19 -17.18 9.12
C THR A 432 1.65 -17.01 7.71
N TYR A 433 0.55 -17.68 7.42
CA TYR A 433 -0.18 -17.53 6.17
C TYR A 433 -1.65 -17.22 6.43
N VAL A 434 -2.29 -16.61 5.43
CA VAL A 434 -3.68 -16.18 5.52
C VAL A 434 -4.57 -17.16 4.76
N GLU A 435 -5.60 -17.66 5.43
CA GLU A 435 -6.65 -18.51 4.86
C GLU A 435 -7.90 -17.68 4.56
N GLY A 436 -8.75 -18.18 3.66
CA GLY A 436 -9.97 -17.49 3.22
C GLY A 436 -9.77 -16.49 2.08
N LEU A 437 -8.58 -16.43 1.46
CA LEU A 437 -8.31 -15.47 0.38
C LEU A 437 -9.21 -15.69 -0.87
N GLU A 438 -9.64 -16.92 -1.13
CA GLU A 438 -10.34 -17.30 -2.38
C GLU A 438 -11.78 -17.80 -2.17
N THR A 439 -12.20 -18.03 -0.93
CA THR A 439 -13.48 -18.69 -0.63
C THR A 439 -14.68 -17.77 -0.79
N ASP A 440 -14.56 -16.52 -0.36
CA ASP A 440 -15.56 -15.47 -0.55
C ASP A 440 -14.85 -14.14 -0.87
N PRO A 441 -15.24 -13.42 -1.93
CA PRO A 441 -14.74 -12.09 -2.27
C PRO A 441 -14.77 -11.06 -1.13
N TYR A 442 -15.62 -11.25 -0.14
CA TYR A 442 -15.86 -10.30 0.94
C TYR A 442 -15.26 -10.74 2.28
N ASN A 443 -14.41 -11.77 2.31
CA ASN A 443 -13.87 -12.28 3.58
C ASN A 443 -13.09 -11.21 4.37
N ALA A 444 -12.22 -10.43 3.72
CA ALA A 444 -11.55 -9.31 4.38
C ALA A 444 -12.56 -8.24 4.85
N TYR A 445 -13.59 -7.99 4.04
CA TYR A 445 -14.63 -7.03 4.35
C TYR A 445 -15.45 -7.44 5.60
N TYR A 446 -15.78 -8.73 5.73
CA TYR A 446 -16.57 -9.27 6.84
C TYR A 446 -15.75 -9.68 8.06
N GLY A 447 -14.42 -9.75 7.92
CA GLY A 447 -13.52 -10.15 9.00
C GLY A 447 -13.34 -11.66 9.13
N ASP A 448 -13.54 -12.38 8.02
CA ASP A 448 -13.55 -13.84 7.95
C ASP A 448 -12.20 -14.44 7.50
N LEU A 449 -11.14 -13.64 7.34
CA LEU A 449 -9.79 -14.20 7.12
C LEU A 449 -9.24 -14.80 8.42
N GLU A 450 -8.48 -15.88 8.27
CA GLU A 450 -7.86 -16.59 9.40
C GLU A 450 -6.33 -16.65 9.25
N LEU A 451 -5.61 -16.43 10.36
CA LEU A 451 -4.16 -16.67 10.42
C LEU A 451 -3.87 -18.12 10.78
N LYS A 452 -2.98 -18.74 10.01
CA LYS A 452 -2.51 -20.11 10.22
C LYS A 452 -0.98 -20.16 10.24
N PRO A 453 -0.38 -21.10 11.00
CA PRO A 453 1.07 -21.24 11.04
C PRO A 453 1.60 -21.74 9.69
N GLY A 454 2.64 -21.06 9.16
CA GLY A 454 3.41 -21.53 8.02
C GLY A 454 4.62 -22.35 8.43
N PHE A 455 5.45 -22.72 7.45
CA PHE A 455 6.72 -23.42 7.65
C PHE A 455 7.82 -22.53 8.23
N ASN A 456 7.60 -21.21 8.30
CA ASN A 456 8.55 -20.25 8.87
C ASN A 456 9.94 -20.35 8.24
N ILE A 457 9.98 -20.62 6.92
CA ILE A 457 11.21 -20.68 6.12
C ILE A 457 11.75 -19.28 5.95
N ILE A 458 10.88 -18.32 5.66
CA ILE A 458 11.15 -16.88 5.73
C ILE A 458 10.64 -16.39 7.08
N PRO A 459 11.53 -16.10 8.05
CA PRO A 459 11.11 -15.69 9.38
C PRO A 459 10.38 -14.36 9.39
N ASN A 460 9.44 -14.21 10.32
CA ASN A 460 8.69 -12.97 10.56
C ASN A 460 8.03 -12.40 9.29
N SER A 461 7.54 -13.27 8.41
CA SER A 461 6.89 -12.86 7.17
C SER A 461 5.54 -13.54 6.93
N VAL A 462 4.75 -12.89 6.08
CA VAL A 462 3.58 -13.45 5.40
C VAL A 462 3.77 -13.30 3.89
N LEU A 463 3.43 -14.34 3.12
CA LEU A 463 3.49 -14.33 1.66
C LEU A 463 2.07 -14.45 1.12
N ILE A 464 1.68 -13.48 0.29
CA ILE A 464 0.36 -13.37 -0.33
C ILE A 464 0.49 -13.78 -1.81
N PRO A 465 -0.06 -14.94 -2.20
CA PRO A 465 -0.08 -15.37 -3.60
C PRO A 465 -1.11 -14.59 -4.44
N TRP A 466 -0.91 -14.61 -5.76
CA TRP A 466 -1.83 -14.13 -6.80
C TRP A 466 -2.47 -12.77 -6.56
N THR A 467 -1.67 -11.81 -6.12
CA THR A 467 -2.15 -10.52 -5.63
C THR A 467 -3.12 -9.83 -6.59
N TYR A 468 -2.81 -9.84 -7.88
CA TYR A 468 -3.68 -9.34 -8.96
C TYR A 468 -3.96 -10.46 -9.96
N GLN A 469 -4.96 -11.28 -9.65
CA GLN A 469 -5.38 -12.35 -10.55
C GLN A 469 -6.17 -11.78 -11.74
N SER A 470 -5.67 -11.96 -12.96
CA SER A 470 -6.30 -11.43 -14.19
C SER A 470 -7.70 -12.00 -14.47
N SER A 471 -8.05 -13.15 -13.88
CA SER A 471 -9.36 -13.79 -14.04
C SER A 471 -10.45 -13.22 -13.14
N SER A 472 -10.11 -12.53 -12.04
CA SER A 472 -11.11 -11.97 -11.12
C SER A 472 -10.54 -10.85 -10.25
N THR A 473 -11.13 -9.65 -10.36
CA THR A 473 -10.82 -8.53 -9.47
C THR A 473 -11.54 -8.63 -8.13
N ALA A 474 -12.43 -9.61 -7.95
CA ALA A 474 -13.27 -9.72 -6.76
C ALA A 474 -12.48 -10.10 -5.49
N LEU A 475 -11.28 -10.68 -5.65
CA LEU A 475 -10.44 -11.12 -4.53
C LEU A 475 -9.37 -10.08 -4.13
N TYR A 476 -9.30 -8.93 -4.83
CA TYR A 476 -8.24 -7.95 -4.61
C TYR A 476 -8.27 -7.38 -3.19
N GLU A 477 -9.46 -7.21 -2.61
CA GLU A 477 -9.57 -6.77 -1.22
C GLU A 477 -8.92 -7.76 -0.26
N ASN A 478 -9.24 -9.05 -0.39
CA ASN A 478 -8.67 -10.12 0.43
C ASN A 478 -7.14 -10.15 0.34
N THR A 479 -6.59 -10.06 -0.88
CA THR A 479 -5.13 -10.16 -1.07
C THR A 479 -4.39 -8.92 -0.58
N ILE A 480 -4.87 -7.70 -0.87
CA ILE A 480 -4.14 -6.48 -0.50
C ILE A 480 -4.25 -6.18 1.00
N SER A 481 -5.43 -6.35 1.60
CA SER A 481 -5.65 -6.03 3.02
C SER A 481 -5.00 -7.04 3.98
N SER A 482 -4.89 -8.30 3.57
CA SER A 482 -4.40 -9.39 4.43
C SER A 482 -2.95 -9.24 4.87
N GLY A 483 -2.10 -8.61 4.06
CA GLY A 483 -0.68 -8.39 4.39
C GLY A 483 -0.49 -7.51 5.63
N PRO A 484 -0.89 -6.22 5.59
CA PRO A 484 -0.83 -5.34 6.75
C PRO A 484 -1.56 -5.95 7.95
N TRP A 485 -2.75 -6.52 7.73
CA TRP A 485 -3.53 -7.12 8.81
C TRP A 485 -2.76 -8.24 9.52
N ALA A 486 -2.18 -9.18 8.78
CA ALA A 486 -1.36 -10.25 9.36
C ALA A 486 -0.10 -9.69 10.05
N MET A 487 0.48 -8.62 9.53
CA MET A 487 1.61 -7.94 10.18
C MET A 487 1.22 -7.29 11.51
N ALA A 488 0.02 -6.72 11.61
CA ALA A 488 -0.49 -6.15 12.84
C ALA A 488 -0.86 -7.25 13.87
N GLU A 489 -1.57 -8.28 13.45
CA GLU A 489 -2.08 -9.33 14.34
C GLU A 489 -1.01 -10.30 14.85
N ASP A 490 -0.05 -10.71 13.99
CA ASP A 490 1.02 -11.65 14.36
C ASP A 490 2.40 -10.97 14.47
N THR A 491 2.42 -9.63 14.54
CA THR A 491 3.63 -8.81 14.74
C THR A 491 4.77 -9.17 13.77
N LEU A 492 4.41 -9.29 12.48
CA LEU A 492 5.35 -9.67 11.43
C LEU A 492 6.17 -8.48 10.94
N THR A 493 7.41 -8.75 10.52
CA THR A 493 8.30 -7.75 9.92
C THR A 493 7.98 -7.54 8.45
N TYR A 494 7.62 -8.59 7.71
CA TYR A 494 7.46 -8.53 6.26
C TYR A 494 6.10 -9.04 5.80
N ALA A 495 5.50 -8.38 4.82
CA ALA A 495 4.46 -8.95 3.97
C ALA A 495 4.92 -8.87 2.52
N LEU A 496 4.76 -9.94 1.74
CA LEU A 496 5.22 -10.02 0.35
C LEU A 496 4.04 -10.41 -0.54
N TRP A 497 3.86 -9.72 -1.66
CA TRP A 497 2.78 -9.95 -2.60
C TRP A 497 3.32 -10.39 -3.94
N PHE A 498 2.88 -11.56 -4.37
CA PHE A 498 3.32 -12.19 -5.60
C PHE A 498 2.24 -12.11 -6.67
N GLN A 499 2.59 -11.49 -7.80
CA GLN A 499 1.79 -11.52 -9.02
C GLN A 499 2.04 -12.81 -9.80
N ALA A 500 1.19 -13.13 -10.78
CA ALA A 500 1.27 -14.39 -11.54
C ALA A 500 2.63 -14.63 -12.22
N GLN A 501 3.37 -13.59 -12.59
CA GLN A 501 4.70 -13.71 -13.21
C GLN A 501 5.84 -13.23 -12.30
N ALA A 502 5.52 -12.92 -11.04
CA ALA A 502 6.51 -12.53 -10.07
C ALA A 502 7.09 -13.77 -9.40
N TYR A 503 8.41 -13.85 -9.34
CA TYR A 503 9.13 -14.90 -8.62
C TYR A 503 10.29 -14.29 -7.87
N ALA A 504 10.66 -14.92 -6.76
CA ALA A 504 11.76 -14.47 -5.93
C ALA A 504 12.56 -15.65 -5.38
N GLU A 505 13.85 -15.44 -5.22
CA GLU A 505 14.72 -16.27 -4.39
C GLU A 505 14.91 -15.56 -3.06
N TYR A 506 14.54 -16.20 -1.95
CA TYR A 506 14.97 -15.78 -0.63
C TYR A 506 16.33 -16.43 -0.31
N PHE A 507 17.34 -15.65 0.06
CA PHE A 507 18.61 -16.15 0.59
C PHE A 507 19.06 -15.36 1.81
N SER A 508 19.44 -16.07 2.88
CA SER A 508 20.08 -15.49 4.07
C SER A 508 21.31 -16.34 4.40
N ALA A 509 22.47 -15.70 4.57
CA ALA A 509 23.74 -16.33 4.95
C ALA A 509 24.25 -15.77 6.29
N HIS A 510 25.00 -16.57 7.04
CA HIS A 510 25.64 -16.10 8.27
C HIS A 510 26.63 -14.98 7.92
N PRO A 511 26.65 -13.85 8.67
CA PRO A 511 27.64 -12.81 8.45
C PRO A 511 29.04 -13.41 8.64
N VAL A 512 29.80 -13.48 7.55
CA VAL A 512 31.25 -13.67 7.61
C VAL A 512 31.82 -12.45 8.30
N ARG A 513 32.72 -12.70 9.26
CA ARG A 513 33.22 -11.78 10.29
C ARG A 513 33.86 -10.45 9.84
N ASP A 514 33.87 -10.08 8.55
CA ASP A 514 34.77 -9.03 8.05
C ASP A 514 34.16 -7.91 7.18
N THR A 515 32.86 -7.88 6.86
CA THR A 515 32.22 -6.66 6.33
C THR A 515 30.74 -6.58 6.70
N ILE A 516 30.34 -5.41 7.22
CA ILE A 516 29.07 -5.11 7.90
C ILE A 516 27.87 -4.96 6.93
N ASP A 517 28.12 -4.96 5.62
CA ASP A 517 27.08 -4.68 4.60
C ASP A 517 26.16 -5.86 4.30
N ASN A 518 26.56 -7.08 4.61
CA ASN A 518 25.80 -8.29 4.24
C ASN A 518 24.85 -8.78 5.34
N ALA A 519 24.81 -8.11 6.48
CA ALA A 519 24.12 -8.61 7.65
C ALA A 519 22.63 -8.25 7.70
N LEU A 520 21.99 -7.56 6.76
CA LEU A 520 20.56 -7.22 6.88
C LEU A 520 19.69 -7.62 5.69
N PHE A 521 20.28 -8.25 4.69
CA PHE A 521 19.58 -8.57 3.46
C PHE A 521 19.33 -10.06 3.39
N SER A 522 18.13 -10.45 3.83
CA SER A 522 17.50 -11.56 3.14
C SER A 522 17.21 -11.12 1.71
N ILE A 523 18.01 -11.61 0.77
CA ILE A 523 17.90 -11.27 -0.64
C ILE A 523 16.59 -11.90 -1.13
N LEU A 524 15.62 -11.11 -1.59
CA LEU A 524 14.57 -11.54 -2.52
C LEU A 524 15.08 -11.16 -3.92
N SER A 525 15.68 -12.11 -4.66
CA SER A 525 16.11 -11.84 -6.03
C SER A 525 15.01 -12.26 -7.01
N THR A 526 14.42 -11.30 -7.71
CA THR A 526 13.56 -11.58 -8.86
C THR A 526 14.47 -11.67 -10.08
N LEU A 527 14.73 -12.88 -10.56
CA LEU A 527 15.53 -13.03 -11.78
C LEU A 527 14.64 -12.64 -12.97
N ASN A 528 15.16 -11.99 -13.99
CA ASN A 528 14.43 -11.80 -15.24
C ASN A 528 15.36 -12.34 -16.33
N SER A 529 15.13 -13.58 -16.75
CA SER A 529 15.88 -14.15 -17.86
C SER A 529 15.59 -13.32 -19.11
N GLN A 530 16.64 -12.90 -19.82
CA GLN A 530 16.58 -12.13 -21.07
C GLN A 530 15.27 -12.31 -21.86
N GLY A 531 14.31 -11.40 -21.64
CA GLY A 531 12.98 -11.49 -22.25
C GLY A 531 11.83 -11.05 -21.34
N HIS A 532 11.66 -9.74 -21.14
CA HIS A 532 10.39 -8.98 -21.05
C HIS A 532 9.19 -9.44 -20.18
N ASN A 533 9.21 -10.49 -19.36
CA ASN A 533 7.96 -11.07 -18.83
C ASN A 533 7.87 -11.30 -17.30
N SER A 534 8.56 -10.53 -16.44
CA SER A 534 8.37 -10.61 -14.98
C SER A 534 7.71 -9.35 -14.42
N LEU A 535 6.53 -9.49 -13.82
CA LEU A 535 5.84 -8.41 -13.12
C LEU A 535 6.55 -8.04 -11.80
N PRO A 536 6.47 -6.77 -11.34
CA PRO A 536 7.17 -6.36 -10.13
C PRO A 536 6.62 -7.05 -8.87
N LEU A 537 7.53 -7.45 -7.98
CA LEU A 537 7.22 -7.91 -6.63
C LEU A 537 7.00 -6.69 -5.72
N PHE A 538 5.99 -6.76 -4.86
CA PHE A 538 5.66 -5.74 -3.87
C PHE A 538 5.90 -6.34 -2.47
N TYR A 539 6.63 -5.66 -1.57
CA TYR A 539 6.74 -6.10 -0.17
C TYR A 539 6.68 -4.95 0.85
N MET A 540 5.94 -5.15 1.93
CA MET A 540 5.85 -4.23 3.04
C MET A 540 6.85 -4.65 4.11
N ALA A 541 7.51 -3.68 4.74
CA ALA A 541 8.39 -3.94 5.87
C ALA A 541 7.98 -3.05 7.04
N ASN A 542 7.68 -3.65 8.17
CA ASN A 542 7.44 -2.97 9.42
C ASN A 542 8.68 -3.15 10.31
N PRO A 543 9.54 -2.11 10.46
CA PRO A 543 10.67 -2.13 11.40
C PRO A 543 10.25 -1.76 12.83
N GLY A 544 8.97 -1.47 13.06
CA GLY A 544 8.44 -0.82 14.25
C GLY A 544 7.47 0.29 13.85
N ALA A 545 6.17 0.13 14.11
CA ALA A 545 5.15 1.09 13.71
C ALA A 545 4.00 1.13 14.72
N PHE A 546 3.31 2.26 14.76
CA PHE A 546 1.98 2.30 15.34
C PHE A 546 1.02 1.59 14.39
N ALA A 547 0.40 0.53 14.89
CA ALA A 547 -0.45 -0.34 14.11
C ALA A 547 -1.55 -0.91 15.00
N GLU A 548 -2.73 -1.09 14.42
CA GLU A 548 -3.88 -1.72 15.04
C GLU A 548 -4.76 -2.28 13.93
N SER A 549 -5.47 -3.37 14.24
CA SER A 549 -6.52 -3.86 13.37
C SER A 549 -7.75 -2.98 13.48
N LEU A 550 -8.42 -2.79 12.35
CA LEU A 550 -9.73 -2.16 12.30
C LEU A 550 -10.78 -3.15 12.83
N ASP A 551 -11.50 -2.73 13.86
CA ASP A 551 -12.70 -3.41 14.37
C ASP A 551 -13.84 -2.40 14.44
N GLN A 552 -14.33 -1.97 13.28
CA GLN A 552 -15.36 -0.94 13.21
C GLN A 552 -16.64 -1.43 12.55
N THR A 553 -17.68 -1.52 13.38
CA THR A 553 -19.05 -1.79 12.99
C THR A 553 -19.83 -0.47 12.88
N HIS A 554 -19.72 0.29 11.78
CA HIS A 554 -20.67 1.38 11.49
C HIS A 554 -22.03 0.80 11.04
N GLY A 555 -22.71 0.06 11.92
CA GLY A 555 -24.03 -0.53 11.67
C GLY A 555 -24.06 -1.78 10.78
N SER A 556 -22.94 -2.18 10.16
CA SER A 556 -22.85 -3.39 9.33
C SER A 556 -22.86 -4.70 10.14
N GLY A 557 -22.44 -4.65 11.41
CA GLY A 557 -22.29 -5.83 12.26
C GLY A 557 -21.07 -6.71 11.94
N TYR A 558 -20.16 -6.24 11.05
CA TYR A 558 -18.96 -6.95 10.64
C TYR A 558 -17.69 -6.13 10.89
N THR A 559 -16.59 -6.82 11.18
CA THR A 559 -15.27 -6.27 11.46
C THR A 559 -14.45 -6.25 10.17
N ARG A 560 -14.18 -5.07 9.60
CA ARG A 560 -13.35 -4.99 8.39
C ARG A 560 -11.88 -5.21 8.72
N GLN A 561 -11.25 -6.24 8.16
CA GLN A 561 -9.83 -6.53 8.38
C GLN A 561 -8.95 -5.66 7.47
N ASN A 562 -8.52 -4.52 8.00
CA ASN A 562 -7.47 -3.68 7.42
C ASN A 562 -6.64 -3.09 8.58
N SER A 563 -5.40 -2.65 8.32
CA SER A 563 -4.52 -2.12 9.37
C SER A 563 -3.54 -1.09 8.82
N SER A 564 -3.05 -0.23 9.71
CA SER A 564 -2.06 0.78 9.41
C SER A 564 -0.64 0.27 9.70
N ALA A 565 0.26 0.35 8.71
CA ALA A 565 1.69 0.06 8.90
C ALA A 565 2.54 1.00 8.02
N ASN A 566 3.52 1.67 8.63
CA ASN A 566 4.04 2.94 8.09
C ASN A 566 5.07 2.85 6.94
N ARG A 567 5.40 1.67 6.39
CA ARG A 567 6.45 1.56 5.36
C ARG A 567 6.23 0.45 4.35
N PHE A 568 6.18 0.87 3.10
CA PHE A 568 6.06 0.00 1.96
C PHE A 568 7.33 0.06 1.09
N TYR A 569 7.85 -1.09 0.66
CA TYR A 569 9.03 -1.16 -0.21
C TYR A 569 8.63 -1.72 -1.57
N LEU A 570 8.71 -0.91 -2.62
CA LEU A 570 9.12 -1.46 -3.92
C LEU A 570 10.67 -1.45 -3.88
N GLY A 571 11.38 -2.28 -4.63
CA GLY A 571 12.84 -2.35 -4.50
C GLY A 571 13.57 -1.52 -5.55
N TYR A 572 14.70 -0.88 -5.21
CA TYR A 572 15.81 -0.59 -6.15
C TYR A 572 17.14 -1.27 -5.76
N ASP A 573 17.22 -2.12 -4.71
CA ASP A 573 18.49 -2.81 -4.39
C ASP A 573 18.29 -4.18 -3.70
N HIS A 574 17.57 -5.07 -4.36
CA HIS A 574 18.03 -6.45 -4.54
C HIS A 574 17.96 -6.71 -6.05
N TRP A 575 18.90 -7.49 -6.58
CA TRP A 575 19.27 -7.44 -7.98
C TRP A 575 18.08 -7.88 -8.86
N ILE A 576 17.57 -6.97 -9.69
CA ILE A 576 17.08 -7.31 -11.04
C ILE A 576 18.29 -7.04 -11.95
N GLU A 577 18.89 -8.09 -12.50
CA GLU A 577 19.92 -7.96 -13.54
C GLU A 577 19.33 -8.46 -14.86
N MET A 578 19.18 -7.56 -15.84
CA MET A 578 19.16 -7.95 -17.24
C MET A 578 20.45 -7.46 -17.92
N ALA A 579 21.37 -8.41 -18.04
CA ALA A 579 22.63 -8.44 -18.81
C ALA A 579 23.94 -8.05 -18.08
N TYR A 580 24.69 -9.12 -17.77
CA TYR A 580 26.14 -9.24 -17.61
C TYR A 580 26.85 -8.11 -16.88
N THR A 581 27.15 -8.32 -15.60
CA THR A 581 28.44 -7.85 -15.05
C THR A 581 29.10 -8.87 -14.14
N SER A 582 30.36 -9.17 -14.46
CA SER A 582 31.26 -9.96 -13.63
C SER A 582 31.45 -9.33 -12.25
N ALA A 583 31.50 -10.18 -11.22
CA ALA A 583 31.85 -9.84 -9.84
C ALA A 583 32.86 -8.68 -9.73
N GLY A 584 32.45 -7.57 -9.09
CA GLY A 584 33.41 -6.51 -8.71
C GLY A 584 32.95 -5.04 -8.77
N ALA A 585 31.68 -4.70 -8.97
CA ALA A 585 31.25 -3.30 -8.88
C ALA A 585 31.14 -2.85 -7.41
N ILE A 586 32.04 -1.96 -7.02
CA ILE A 586 32.26 -1.44 -5.66
C ILE A 586 31.12 -0.49 -5.27
N ALA A 587 30.62 -0.63 -4.04
CA ALA A 587 29.65 0.25 -3.40
C ALA A 587 30.09 1.73 -3.45
N GLU A 588 29.25 2.59 -4.01
CA GLU A 588 29.40 4.04 -3.84
C GLU A 588 29.08 4.42 -2.40
N ASN A 589 29.96 5.23 -1.80
CA ASN A 589 29.83 5.83 -0.47
C ASN A 589 28.61 6.77 -0.40
N ARG A 590 27.41 6.24 -0.22
CA ARG A 590 26.22 7.01 0.19
C ARG A 590 26.12 6.94 1.71
N LEU A 591 25.93 8.10 2.37
CA LEU A 591 25.64 8.16 3.80
C LEU A 591 24.47 7.21 4.12
N ARG A 592 24.72 6.25 5.02
CA ARG A 592 23.74 5.24 5.43
C ARG A 592 22.50 5.95 5.99
N LYS A 593 21.33 5.72 5.40
CA LYS A 593 20.04 6.20 5.92
C LYS A 593 19.64 5.24 7.05
N VAL A 594 19.36 5.77 8.24
CA VAL A 594 18.91 4.94 9.38
C VAL A 594 17.45 5.22 9.66
N GLN A 595 16.72 4.14 9.90
CA GLN A 595 15.32 4.23 10.20
C GLN A 595 15.11 4.68 11.64
N VAL A 596 14.12 5.56 11.80
CA VAL A 596 13.68 6.12 13.08
C VAL A 596 12.23 5.70 13.24
N PHE A 597 11.90 5.10 14.37
CA PHE A 597 10.56 4.58 14.65
C PHE A 597 10.18 4.69 16.13
N PRO A 598 8.90 4.89 16.49
CA PRO A 598 7.82 5.15 15.57
C PRO A 598 8.03 6.50 14.88
N ASN A 599 7.53 6.61 13.65
CA ASN A 599 7.56 7.83 12.89
C ASN A 599 6.23 7.93 12.12
N PRO A 600 5.37 8.91 12.42
CA PRO A 600 5.54 10.00 13.40
C PRO A 600 5.64 9.51 14.86
N SER A 601 6.18 10.33 15.76
CA SER A 601 6.13 10.06 17.21
C SER A 601 6.06 11.33 18.03
N ALA A 602 5.22 11.31 19.07
CA ALA A 602 5.08 12.42 20.02
C ALA A 602 6.08 12.34 21.18
N ASP A 603 6.45 11.15 21.61
CA ASP A 603 7.08 10.96 22.92
C ASP A 603 8.53 10.47 22.84
N TRP A 604 8.79 9.49 21.99
CA TRP A 604 10.07 8.81 21.92
C TRP A 604 10.30 8.21 20.53
N ILE A 605 11.56 8.04 20.15
CA ILE A 605 11.95 7.36 18.93
C ILE A 605 13.02 6.32 19.24
N GLN A 606 13.17 5.32 18.40
CA GLN A 606 14.14 4.25 18.42
C GLN A 606 14.76 4.16 17.01
N VAL A 607 15.94 3.56 16.92
CA VAL A 607 16.69 3.42 15.67
C VAL A 607 17.03 1.96 15.38
N GLU A 608 17.14 1.62 14.09
CA GLU A 608 17.10 0.25 13.55
C GLU A 608 18.29 -0.68 13.88
N THR A 609 19.13 -0.38 14.86
CA THR A 609 20.39 -1.14 15.01
C THR A 609 20.99 -1.13 16.42
N ASP A 610 21.52 -2.29 16.80
CA ASP A 610 22.23 -2.58 18.04
C ASP A 610 23.71 -2.09 18.06
N GLN A 611 24.21 -1.56 16.94
CA GLN A 611 25.59 -1.09 16.80
C GLN A 611 25.74 0.43 16.99
N VAL A 612 24.64 1.16 17.22
CA VAL A 612 24.69 2.61 17.49
C VAL A 612 25.19 2.84 18.90
N THR A 613 26.10 3.82 19.02
CA THR A 613 26.68 4.23 20.31
C THR A 613 26.22 5.62 20.74
N GLU A 614 25.79 6.44 19.78
CA GLU A 614 25.45 7.83 20.01
C GLU A 614 24.41 8.29 18.98
N ALA A 615 23.49 9.15 19.42
CA ALA A 615 22.54 9.84 18.57
C ALA A 615 22.54 11.34 18.86
N THR A 616 22.46 12.16 17.81
CA THR A 616 22.40 13.62 17.89
C THR A 616 21.18 14.11 17.12
N LEU A 617 20.24 14.78 17.81
CA LEU A 617 19.10 15.46 17.19
C LEU A 617 19.55 16.78 16.55
N ILE A 618 19.09 17.03 15.34
CA ILE A 618 19.45 18.16 14.50
C ILE A 618 18.16 18.80 13.95
N ASP A 619 18.07 20.13 13.98
CA ASP A 619 16.98 20.86 13.33
C ASP A 619 17.19 20.96 11.81
N LEU A 620 16.19 21.43 11.07
CA LEU A 620 16.28 21.60 9.61
C LEU A 620 17.36 22.61 9.16
N SER A 621 17.89 23.44 10.07
CA SER A 621 19.00 24.35 9.78
C SER A 621 20.38 23.67 9.92
N GLY A 622 20.42 22.40 10.35
CA GLY A 622 21.64 21.64 10.57
C GLY A 622 22.25 21.86 11.96
N LYS A 623 21.56 22.55 12.88
CA LYS A 623 22.04 22.81 14.23
C LYS A 623 21.68 21.65 15.16
N ALA A 624 22.68 21.17 15.91
CA ALA A 624 22.47 20.16 16.94
C ALA A 624 21.63 20.72 18.10
N ILE A 625 20.54 20.03 18.41
CA ILE A 625 19.59 20.37 19.47
C ILE A 625 19.90 19.58 20.75
N ARG A 626 20.12 18.26 20.62
CA ARG A 626 20.32 17.32 21.73
C ARG A 626 21.20 16.15 21.31
N GLN A 627 21.81 15.46 22.27
CA GLN A 627 22.67 14.30 22.03
C GLN A 627 22.49 13.27 23.15
N TRP A 628 22.56 11.99 22.79
CA TRP A 628 22.41 10.84 23.68
C TRP A 628 23.48 9.79 23.40
N MET A 629 23.91 9.10 24.46
CA MET A 629 24.64 7.83 24.33
C MET A 629 23.61 6.70 24.35
N LEU A 630 23.75 5.73 23.44
CA LEU A 630 22.76 4.68 23.23
C LEU A 630 23.32 3.28 23.48
N HIS A 631 22.46 2.43 24.04
CA HIS A 631 22.54 0.97 24.05
C HIS A 631 21.53 0.36 23.06
N PRO A 632 21.68 -0.92 22.70
CA PRO A 632 20.72 -1.61 21.84
C PRO A 632 19.28 -1.51 22.39
N ASN A 633 18.34 -1.14 21.53
CA ASN A 633 16.90 -0.95 21.83
C ASN A 633 16.57 0.23 22.77
N ASP A 634 17.50 1.14 23.03
CA ASP A 634 17.19 2.34 23.81
C ASP A 634 16.14 3.22 23.10
N LEU A 635 15.19 3.71 23.89
CA LEU A 635 14.24 4.73 23.46
C LEU A 635 14.84 6.12 23.68
N ILE A 636 14.83 6.93 22.64
CA ILE A 636 15.32 8.31 22.61
C ILE A 636 14.14 9.24 22.91
N PRO A 637 14.10 9.92 24.07
CA PRO A 637 12.97 10.77 24.43
C PRO A 637 12.96 12.08 23.61
N ILE A 638 11.84 12.36 22.97
CA ILE A 638 11.60 13.57 22.15
C ILE A 638 10.46 14.45 22.69
N GLN A 639 9.94 14.13 23.89
CA GLN A 639 9.00 14.98 24.61
C GLN A 639 9.53 16.40 24.77
N GLY A 640 8.69 17.38 24.41
CA GLY A 640 9.00 18.81 24.49
C GLY A 640 9.64 19.41 23.24
N LEU A 641 9.83 18.63 22.16
CA LEU A 641 10.08 19.20 20.83
C LEU A 641 8.80 19.84 20.29
N GLU A 642 8.95 20.97 19.59
CA GLU A 642 7.85 21.59 18.84
C GLU A 642 7.45 20.69 17.66
N ALA A 643 6.19 20.79 17.23
CA ALA A 643 5.72 20.08 16.05
C ALA A 643 6.58 20.43 14.83
N GLY A 644 6.95 19.42 14.05
CA GLY A 644 7.77 19.60 12.86
C GLY A 644 8.66 18.42 12.52
N ARG A 645 9.46 18.60 11.47
CA ARG A 645 10.39 17.59 10.93
C ARG A 645 11.78 17.77 11.53
N TYR A 646 12.35 16.68 12.03
CA TYR A 646 13.67 16.65 12.66
C TYR A 646 14.60 15.64 12.00
N GLN A 647 15.90 15.88 12.08
CA GLN A 647 16.93 14.94 11.67
C GLN A 647 17.63 14.35 12.89
N ILE A 648 18.06 13.09 12.80
CA ILE A 648 18.89 12.44 13.81
C ILE A 648 20.15 11.89 13.17
N ARG A 649 21.31 12.28 13.68
CA ARG A 649 22.61 11.74 13.28
C ARG A 649 23.01 10.64 14.24
N LEU A 650 23.40 9.49 13.72
CA LEU A 650 23.81 8.34 14.50
C LEU A 650 25.29 8.04 14.26
N LYS A 651 25.95 7.57 15.31
CA LYS A 651 27.35 7.13 15.26
C LYS A 651 27.45 5.67 15.68
N TYR A 652 28.00 4.85 14.78
CA TYR A 652 28.18 3.42 14.96
C TYR A 652 29.48 3.10 15.70
N ARG A 653 29.55 1.90 16.31
CA ARG A 653 30.75 1.39 16.99
C ARG A 653 32.01 1.40 16.13
N ASN A 654 31.87 1.19 14.82
CA ASN A 654 32.97 1.23 13.84
C ASN A 654 33.39 2.67 13.46
N GLY A 655 32.71 3.70 13.97
CA GLY A 655 32.98 5.11 13.68
C GLY A 655 32.20 5.68 12.49
N GLU A 656 31.41 4.87 11.79
CA GLU A 656 30.55 5.35 10.70
C GLU A 656 29.44 6.26 11.19
N LEU A 657 29.06 7.19 10.33
CA LEU A 657 27.96 8.13 10.56
C LEU A 657 26.80 7.82 9.65
N ALA A 658 25.61 8.01 10.19
CA ALA A 658 24.38 7.76 9.48
C ALA A 658 23.32 8.78 9.88
N MET A 659 22.30 8.98 9.04
CA MET A 659 21.28 10.00 9.25
C MET A 659 19.88 9.40 9.12
N GLY A 660 19.00 9.76 10.03
CA GLY A 660 17.56 9.47 9.97
C GLY A 660 16.74 10.75 10.06
N THR A 661 15.46 10.65 9.73
CA THR A 661 14.50 11.75 9.81
C THR A 661 13.22 11.24 10.45
N PHE A 662 12.58 12.07 11.27
CA PHE A 662 11.27 11.76 11.85
C PHE A 662 10.40 13.02 11.95
N ILE A 663 9.10 12.79 12.11
CA ILE A 663 8.07 13.82 12.29
C ILE A 663 7.62 13.79 13.75
N LYS A 664 7.66 14.96 14.39
CA LYS A 664 7.06 15.24 15.69
C LYS A 664 5.69 15.90 15.42
N PRO A 665 4.57 15.25 15.77
CA PRO A 665 3.25 15.87 15.68
C PRO A 665 3.10 17.06 16.63
#